data_AF-A0A0H4CCM3-F1
#
_entry.id   AF-A0A0H4CCM3-F1
#
_cell.length_a   1.000
_cell.length_b   1.000
_cell.length_c   1.000
_cell.angle_alpha   90.00
_cell.angle_beta   90.00
_cell.angle_gamma   90.00
#
_symmetry.space_group_name_H-M   'P 1'
#
loop_
_entity.id
_entity.type
_entity.pdbx_description
1 polymer ?
#
loop_
_entity_poly.entity_id
_entity_poly.type
_entity_poly.pdbx_seq_one_letter_code
_entity_poly.pdbx_strand_id
1 'polypeptide(L)'
;MNATPTSDGRSGALADQGGPGAPSAAVPLTESVPRQRRREAPATRRAVPGTDPLENPDPRAAAEAAAVENLLRCWVRETGLTAPTTGSLRIPLPASGTALMAPVRHWSPTGWHRFGPPRLADAPHTAPPVDAVTLAALLTREPAARQDDTPPLAAPTATSPGEAPGGDHGTLLGAGAGAGAGAGAGGDGGAGVGVGVGGGAGAGAGGGAGRGDGGTAPGEGGGGTAPGDGGGPGGDADLVARVADSVRRTAAFIRHRRAHPSGAPDLFLGAEQALLLGHPLHPTPKSREGLTEAEADRYSPETRGSFPLHWLAVAPSLLAADSAWTERGRPVPADHLIRRIAETELPLPDGYTALPLHPWQAREVRHRASVAALLDSGLLRDLGPLGTCWSPTSSVRTVHRSGAPAMLKLSLALRITNSRRENLRKELHRGVEVHRLLRTGLATRWQAAHPRFDIVRDPAWLAVDDPDGLPVPGLDVVIRHNPFAPADDVGCVAGLVAPRPLATPTANGTRTAPTWPMRSRLAQLVARLATRTGRPLGAVCAEWFLRYLEHVVRPVLWLDSEAGIALEAHQQNTLLLLDGDGWPAGGRYRDNQGYYFRESRRAELDARLPGIGERSDTFVPDEVADERFTYYLAVNNVLGLIGAFGSQHLADERLLLAAFRRFLTGLASGPAPLRTSLPGRLLDSPVLRCKANLLTRLHGLDELVGPVDTQSVYVTIANPLHC
;
A
#
# COMPACT_ATOMS: atom_id res chain seq x y z
N MET A 1 -21.48 48.33 -23.79
CA MET A 1 -21.36 49.77 -24.14
C MET A 1 -20.34 50.39 -23.21
N ASN A 2 -19.59 51.36 -23.72
CA ASN A 2 -18.71 52.40 -23.12
C ASN A 2 -18.83 52.64 -21.59
N ALA A 3 -17.84 53.20 -20.86
CA ALA A 3 -16.39 53.41 -21.05
C ALA A 3 -15.83 54.05 -19.75
N THR A 4 -14.53 53.96 -19.49
CA THR A 4 -13.76 54.82 -18.57
C THR A 4 -13.53 56.24 -19.19
N PRO A 5 -12.88 57.25 -18.55
CA PRO A 5 -12.45 57.48 -17.14
C PRO A 5 -12.69 58.96 -16.66
N THR A 6 -11.78 59.52 -15.84
CA THR A 6 -11.55 60.94 -15.38
C THR A 6 -12.21 61.34 -14.04
N SER A 7 -11.64 62.27 -13.23
CA SER A 7 -10.55 63.23 -13.48
C SER A 7 -9.61 63.51 -12.28
N ASP A 8 -8.42 64.05 -12.57
CA ASP A 8 -7.46 64.66 -11.62
C ASP A 8 -7.99 65.94 -10.93
N GLY A 9 -7.29 66.43 -9.89
CA GLY A 9 -7.31 67.87 -9.55
C GLY A 9 -6.75 68.30 -8.18
N ARG A 10 -5.45 68.68 -8.12
CA ARG A 10 -4.87 69.98 -7.65
C ARG A 10 -5.48 70.72 -6.42
N SER A 11 -4.76 71.53 -5.62
CA SER A 11 -3.33 71.89 -5.43
C SER A 11 -3.23 73.02 -4.36
N GLY A 12 -2.06 73.26 -3.75
CA GLY A 12 -1.74 74.47 -2.96
C GLY A 12 -1.13 74.14 -1.58
N ALA A 13 0.16 74.30 -1.29
CA ALA A 13 1.13 75.39 -1.46
C ALA A 13 1.14 76.41 -0.30
N LEU A 14 2.26 76.47 0.44
CA LEU A 14 3.07 77.67 0.72
C LEU A 14 4.36 77.28 1.49
N ALA A 15 5.39 78.11 1.40
CA ALA A 15 6.72 77.88 1.96
C ALA A 15 6.99 78.80 3.17
N ASP A 16 8.05 78.58 3.95
CA ASP A 16 9.30 79.35 3.75
C ASP A 16 10.55 78.83 4.54
N GLN A 17 11.71 79.13 3.95
CA GLN A 17 13.13 79.16 4.38
C GLN A 17 13.66 78.68 5.75
N GLY A 18 14.86 78.06 5.70
CA GLY A 18 15.82 78.02 6.82
C GLY A 18 16.91 76.93 6.70
N GLY A 19 18.15 77.30 6.36
CA GLY A 19 19.36 76.46 6.53
C GLY A 19 20.56 77.34 6.90
N PRO A 20 21.82 76.84 6.97
CA PRO A 20 22.30 75.46 6.85
C PRO A 20 23.13 74.99 8.09
N GLY A 21 23.56 73.72 8.15
CA GLY A 21 24.55 73.30 9.17
C GLY A 21 24.90 71.81 9.24
N ALA A 22 26.17 71.50 9.00
CA ALA A 22 26.90 70.27 9.36
C ALA A 22 28.38 70.67 9.59
N PRO A 23 29.28 69.84 10.18
CA PRO A 23 29.14 68.45 10.66
C PRO A 23 29.69 68.23 12.09
N SER A 24 29.63 66.99 12.61
CA SER A 24 30.76 66.25 13.23
C SER A 24 30.27 65.01 14.01
N ALA A 25 31.15 64.04 14.24
CA ALA A 25 30.86 62.77 14.91
C ALA A 25 31.77 62.54 16.14
N ALA A 26 31.33 61.73 17.11
CA ALA A 26 32.21 60.96 18.00
C ALA A 26 31.47 59.80 18.72
N VAL A 27 32.23 58.73 18.96
CA VAL A 27 31.92 57.47 19.67
C VAL A 27 33.00 57.38 20.79
N PRO A 28 32.76 56.90 22.04
CA PRO A 28 32.78 55.45 22.37
C PRO A 28 31.92 55.06 23.62
N LEU A 29 32.02 53.90 24.30
CA LEU A 29 32.94 52.74 24.25
C LEU A 29 32.19 51.38 24.44
N THR A 30 32.95 50.33 24.75
CA THR A 30 32.66 48.88 24.81
C THR A 30 32.61 48.27 26.21
N GLU A 31 32.02 47.07 26.36
CA GLU A 31 32.73 45.94 27.03
C GLU A 31 32.30 44.56 26.48
N SER A 32 33.05 43.49 26.78
CA SER A 32 33.17 42.30 25.92
C SER A 32 33.07 40.94 26.63
N VAL A 33 32.43 39.95 25.98
CA VAL A 33 32.35 38.53 26.41
C VAL A 33 32.60 37.60 25.20
N PRO A 34 33.33 36.47 25.32
CA PRO A 34 34.12 35.95 24.19
C PRO A 34 33.39 35.05 23.17
N ARG A 35 33.86 35.10 21.91
CA ARG A 35 33.45 34.21 20.83
C ARG A 35 33.91 32.76 21.06
N GLN A 36 33.00 31.87 21.42
CA GLN A 36 33.22 30.43 21.19
C GLN A 36 33.39 30.17 19.69
N ARG A 37 34.46 29.45 19.32
CA ARG A 37 34.64 28.94 17.95
C ARG A 37 33.51 27.97 17.63
N ARG A 38 32.54 28.42 16.83
CA ARG A 38 31.54 27.54 16.22
C ARG A 38 32.29 26.53 15.35
N ARG A 39 32.28 25.24 15.73
CA ARG A 39 32.67 24.17 14.81
C ARG A 39 31.68 24.22 13.66
N GLU A 40 32.13 24.69 12.50
CA GLU A 40 31.36 24.54 11.27
C GLU A 40 31.20 23.05 11.00
N ALA A 41 29.97 22.56 11.06
CA ALA A 41 29.66 21.24 10.53
C ALA A 41 30.07 21.22 9.05
N PRO A 42 30.77 20.19 8.56
CA PRO A 42 31.33 20.20 7.22
C PRO A 42 30.19 20.35 6.21
N ALA A 43 30.21 21.45 5.45
CA ALA A 43 29.27 21.68 4.39
C ALA A 43 29.30 20.47 3.44
N THR A 44 28.16 19.78 3.32
CA THR A 44 27.98 18.64 2.41
C THR A 44 28.42 19.07 1.02
N ARG A 45 29.52 18.48 0.52
CA ARG A 45 30.15 18.88 -0.74
C ARG A 45 29.12 18.90 -1.86
N ARG A 46 28.88 20.09 -2.40
CA ARG A 46 28.02 20.35 -3.56
C ARG A 46 28.55 19.54 -4.75
N ALA A 47 27.88 18.44 -5.08
CA ALA A 47 28.25 17.62 -6.22
C ALA A 47 28.10 18.43 -7.53
N VAL A 48 29.18 18.50 -8.30
CA VAL A 48 29.22 19.10 -9.64
C VAL A 48 28.81 18.00 -10.65
N PRO A 49 28.05 18.32 -11.71
CA PRO A 49 26.99 17.42 -12.15
C PRO A 49 27.41 16.35 -13.16
N GLY A 50 27.12 15.09 -12.83
CA GLY A 50 26.60 14.15 -13.81
C GLY A 50 25.08 14.29 -13.86
N THR A 51 24.48 14.27 -15.06
CA THR A 51 23.03 14.23 -15.26
C THR A 51 22.39 13.13 -14.40
N ASP A 52 21.14 13.33 -13.96
CA ASP A 52 20.41 12.28 -13.25
C ASP A 52 20.21 11.09 -14.23
N PRO A 53 20.61 9.85 -13.90
CA PRO A 53 20.42 8.70 -14.77
C PRO A 53 18.96 8.51 -15.23
N LEU A 54 17.97 8.96 -14.45
CA LEU A 54 16.55 8.94 -14.84
C LEU A 54 16.23 9.93 -15.98
N GLU A 55 17.02 10.99 -16.14
CA GLU A 55 16.87 12.01 -17.18
C GLU A 55 17.56 11.61 -18.51
N ASN A 56 18.08 10.39 -18.63
CA ASN A 56 18.70 9.90 -19.85
C ASN A 56 17.73 10.00 -21.05
N PRO A 57 18.15 10.53 -22.21
CA PRO A 57 17.31 10.66 -23.40
C PRO A 57 16.82 9.31 -23.94
N ASP A 58 17.55 8.22 -23.74
CA ASP A 58 17.06 6.86 -24.01
C ASP A 58 16.11 6.38 -22.88
N PRO A 59 14.84 6.06 -23.20
CA PRO A 59 13.91 5.47 -22.24
C PRO A 59 14.38 4.14 -21.62
N ARG A 60 15.18 3.32 -22.33
CA ARG A 60 15.69 2.05 -21.77
C ARG A 60 16.74 2.31 -20.70
N ALA A 61 17.74 3.14 -20.97
CA ALA A 61 18.74 3.55 -19.98
C ALA A 61 18.12 4.23 -18.74
N ALA A 62 17.08 5.06 -18.91
CA ALA A 62 16.35 5.66 -17.80
C ALA A 62 15.59 4.60 -16.96
N ALA A 63 15.04 3.56 -17.60
CA ALA A 63 14.38 2.45 -16.92
C ALA A 63 15.35 1.49 -16.21
N GLU A 64 16.51 1.20 -16.81
CA GLU A 64 17.62 0.47 -16.17
C GLU A 64 18.03 1.17 -14.87
N ALA A 65 18.27 2.48 -14.94
CA ALA A 65 18.64 3.28 -13.78
C ALA A 65 17.59 3.23 -12.65
N ALA A 66 16.30 3.31 -12.99
CA ALA A 66 15.23 3.20 -12.02
C ALA A 66 15.17 1.81 -11.34
N ALA A 67 15.36 0.74 -12.11
CA ALA A 67 15.34 -0.62 -11.58
C ALA A 67 16.58 -0.93 -10.72
N VAL A 68 17.78 -0.50 -11.15
CA VAL A 68 19.00 -0.58 -10.36
C VAL A 68 18.85 0.19 -9.04
N GLU A 69 18.34 1.43 -9.07
CA GLU A 69 18.12 2.22 -7.84
C GLU A 69 17.14 1.52 -6.88
N ASN A 70 16.06 0.92 -7.39
CA ASN A 70 15.11 0.17 -6.57
C ASN A 70 15.71 -1.11 -5.97
N LEU A 71 16.48 -1.89 -6.75
CA LEU A 71 17.18 -3.09 -6.26
C LEU A 71 18.17 -2.73 -5.14
N LEU A 72 19.00 -1.70 -5.35
CA LEU A 72 19.95 -1.22 -4.35
C LEU A 72 19.25 -0.70 -3.09
N ARG A 73 18.14 0.03 -3.21
CA ARG A 73 17.35 0.47 -2.04
C ARG A 73 16.77 -0.70 -1.26
N CYS A 74 16.21 -1.70 -1.94
CA CYS A 74 15.69 -2.91 -1.28
C CYS A 74 16.83 -3.62 -0.54
N TRP A 75 17.95 -3.87 -1.22
CA TRP A 75 19.10 -4.55 -0.62
C TRP A 75 19.66 -3.80 0.60
N VAL A 76 19.94 -2.50 0.47
CA VAL A 76 20.47 -1.66 1.57
C VAL A 76 19.55 -1.71 2.79
N ARG A 77 18.24 -1.56 2.59
CA ARG A 77 17.26 -1.59 3.68
C ARG A 77 17.10 -2.98 4.30
N GLU A 78 17.07 -4.02 3.47
CA GLU A 78 16.71 -5.39 3.89
C GLU A 78 17.91 -6.19 4.41
N THR A 79 19.14 -5.72 4.17
CA THR A 79 20.38 -6.25 4.78
C THR A 79 21.01 -5.31 5.81
N GLY A 80 20.41 -4.14 6.07
CA GLY A 80 20.84 -3.22 7.12
C GLY A 80 22.17 -2.47 6.84
N LEU A 81 22.51 -2.21 5.57
CA LEU A 81 23.75 -1.52 5.22
C LEU A 81 23.77 -0.07 5.71
N THR A 82 24.91 0.33 6.28
CA THR A 82 25.12 1.67 6.84
C THR A 82 25.64 2.68 5.82
N ALA A 83 25.61 3.96 6.18
CA ALA A 83 26.05 5.05 5.31
C ALA A 83 27.55 4.95 4.98
N PRO A 84 27.97 5.04 3.70
CA PRO A 84 29.37 4.95 3.35
C PRO A 84 30.16 6.21 3.74
N THR A 85 31.37 6.00 4.25
CA THR A 85 32.30 7.08 4.65
C THR A 85 32.95 7.81 3.46
N THR A 86 33.04 7.16 2.30
CA THR A 86 33.80 7.62 1.12
C THR A 86 32.94 8.13 -0.05
N GLY A 87 31.63 8.33 0.16
CA GLY A 87 30.69 8.78 -0.88
C GLY A 87 30.33 7.74 -1.94
N SER A 88 30.87 6.52 -1.84
CA SER A 88 30.49 5.36 -2.65
C SER A 88 30.19 4.19 -1.72
N LEU A 89 29.04 3.55 -1.91
CA LEU A 89 28.62 2.38 -1.17
C LEU A 89 29.35 1.14 -1.72
N ARG A 90 30.11 0.46 -0.86
CA ARG A 90 30.63 -0.88 -1.16
C ARG A 90 29.63 -1.92 -0.64
N ILE A 91 29.14 -2.78 -1.52
CA ILE A 91 28.29 -3.93 -1.18
C ILE A 91 29.14 -5.19 -1.38
N PRO A 92 29.55 -5.91 -0.33
CA PRO A 92 30.22 -7.20 -0.46
C PRO A 92 29.30 -8.22 -1.15
N LEU A 93 29.85 -9.00 -2.07
CA LEU A 93 29.17 -10.09 -2.78
C LEU A 93 30.02 -11.38 -2.60
N PRO A 94 30.07 -11.96 -1.37
CA PRO A 94 30.95 -13.08 -1.05
C PRO A 94 30.67 -14.35 -1.86
N ALA A 95 29.41 -14.70 -2.17
CA ALA A 95 29.09 -15.86 -3.01
C ALA A 95 29.56 -15.65 -4.46
N SER A 96 29.61 -14.40 -4.90
CA SER A 96 30.15 -13.98 -6.21
C SER A 96 31.65 -13.68 -6.18
N GLY A 97 32.33 -13.77 -5.02
CA GLY A 97 33.78 -13.53 -4.87
C GLY A 97 34.24 -12.08 -5.14
N THR A 98 33.35 -11.09 -5.07
CA THR A 98 33.65 -9.68 -5.45
C THR A 98 32.88 -8.69 -4.56
N ALA A 99 32.77 -7.42 -4.98
CA ALA A 99 31.92 -6.42 -4.38
C ALA A 99 31.38 -5.45 -5.43
N LEU A 100 30.20 -4.88 -5.18
CA LEU A 100 29.65 -3.78 -5.95
C LEU A 100 30.10 -2.44 -5.35
N MET A 101 30.44 -1.47 -6.21
CA MET A 101 30.72 -0.08 -5.85
C MET A 101 29.64 0.80 -6.48
N ALA A 102 28.77 1.39 -5.66
CA ALA A 102 27.66 2.24 -6.09
C ALA A 102 27.86 3.69 -5.59
N PRO A 103 28.15 4.67 -6.48
CA PRO A 103 28.28 6.07 -6.08
C PRO A 103 27.00 6.57 -5.39
N VAL A 104 27.10 7.24 -4.26
CA VAL A 104 25.92 7.76 -3.55
C VAL A 104 25.68 9.22 -3.93
N ARG A 105 24.54 9.48 -4.58
CA ARG A 105 24.06 10.83 -4.91
C ARG A 105 23.28 11.46 -3.76
N HIS A 106 22.57 10.63 -2.99
CA HIS A 106 21.81 11.02 -1.80
C HIS A 106 21.71 9.85 -0.83
N TRP A 107 21.99 10.06 0.45
CA TRP A 107 21.75 9.07 1.49
C TRP A 107 20.58 9.51 2.38
N SER A 108 19.47 8.76 2.32
CA SER A 108 18.25 9.08 3.05
C SER A 108 18.17 8.28 4.35
N PRO A 109 17.90 8.91 5.52
CA PRO A 109 17.57 8.19 6.75
C PRO A 109 16.26 7.36 6.66
N THR A 110 15.40 7.59 5.67
CA THR A 110 14.15 6.83 5.47
C THR A 110 14.24 5.79 4.33
N GLY A 111 15.44 5.51 3.82
CA GLY A 111 15.67 4.47 2.80
C GLY A 111 15.52 4.93 1.35
N TRP A 112 15.17 6.20 1.09
CA TRP A 112 15.00 6.75 -0.27
C TRP A 112 16.34 7.24 -0.86
N HIS A 113 17.39 6.41 -0.76
CA HIS A 113 18.72 6.72 -1.30
C HIS A 113 18.66 7.03 -2.81
N ARG A 114 19.59 7.84 -3.33
CA ARG A 114 19.82 8.02 -4.78
C ARG A 114 21.22 7.52 -5.11
N PHE A 115 21.34 6.69 -6.15
CA PHE A 115 22.61 6.09 -6.55
C PHE A 115 23.06 6.57 -7.95
N GLY A 116 24.37 6.54 -8.19
CA GLY A 116 24.93 6.55 -9.55
C GLY A 116 25.05 5.13 -10.10
N PRO A 117 25.43 4.96 -11.38
CA PRO A 117 25.58 3.65 -11.99
C PRO A 117 26.61 2.79 -11.24
N PRO A 118 26.24 1.60 -10.72
CA PRO A 118 27.14 0.76 -9.95
C PRO A 118 28.13 0.01 -10.84
N ARG A 119 29.25 -0.42 -10.26
CA ARG A 119 30.33 -1.16 -10.95
C ARG A 119 30.83 -2.29 -10.06
N LEU A 120 31.36 -3.37 -10.63
CA LEU A 120 32.13 -4.33 -9.85
C LEU A 120 33.44 -3.67 -9.39
N ALA A 121 33.86 -3.94 -8.15
CA ALA A 121 35.02 -3.31 -7.53
C ALA A 121 36.34 -3.63 -8.26
N ASP A 122 36.42 -4.84 -8.81
CA ASP A 122 37.63 -5.40 -9.42
C ASP A 122 37.61 -5.25 -10.96
N ALA A 123 36.59 -4.60 -11.52
CA ALA A 123 36.47 -4.38 -12.96
C ALA A 123 37.33 -3.18 -13.43
N PRO A 124 37.93 -3.25 -14.64
CA PRO A 124 38.62 -2.11 -15.25
C PRO A 124 37.72 -0.88 -15.33
N HIS A 125 38.31 0.32 -15.22
CA HIS A 125 37.57 1.59 -15.31
C HIS A 125 36.80 1.77 -16.65
N THR A 126 37.20 1.05 -17.69
CA THR A 126 36.57 1.02 -19.03
C THR A 126 35.38 0.06 -19.14
N ALA A 127 35.14 -0.82 -18.16
CA ALA A 127 33.99 -1.72 -18.15
C ALA A 127 32.66 -0.92 -18.18
N PRO A 128 31.54 -1.51 -18.63
CA PRO A 128 30.22 -0.91 -18.43
C PRO A 128 29.82 -0.91 -16.94
N PRO A 129 28.87 -0.04 -16.52
CA PRO A 129 28.16 -0.22 -15.26
C PRO A 129 27.36 -1.53 -15.24
N VAL A 130 27.07 -2.04 -14.04
CA VAL A 130 26.21 -3.21 -13.84
C VAL A 130 24.75 -2.81 -14.10
N ASP A 131 24.09 -3.50 -15.03
CA ASP A 131 22.67 -3.32 -15.36
C ASP A 131 21.73 -4.00 -14.35
N ALA A 132 20.42 -3.77 -14.48
CA ALA A 132 19.45 -4.27 -13.51
C ALA A 132 19.37 -5.81 -13.47
N VAL A 133 19.54 -6.47 -14.62
CA VAL A 133 19.43 -7.93 -14.77
C VAL A 133 20.66 -8.61 -14.14
N THR A 134 21.84 -8.09 -14.41
CA THR A 134 23.11 -8.53 -13.83
C THR A 134 23.13 -8.28 -12.33
N LEU A 135 22.66 -7.11 -11.87
CA LEU A 135 22.53 -6.82 -10.45
C LEU A 135 21.58 -7.81 -9.77
N ALA A 136 20.40 -8.07 -10.35
CA ALA A 136 19.47 -9.05 -9.80
C ALA A 136 20.11 -10.44 -9.70
N ALA A 137 20.76 -10.93 -10.76
CA ALA A 137 21.43 -12.23 -10.78
C ALA A 137 22.59 -12.35 -9.76
N LEU A 138 23.27 -11.24 -9.45
CA LEU A 138 24.27 -11.20 -8.37
C LEU A 138 23.59 -11.26 -7.00
N LEU A 139 22.62 -10.39 -6.73
CA LEU A 139 21.94 -10.31 -5.42
C LEU A 139 21.20 -11.62 -5.06
N THR A 140 20.64 -12.33 -6.05
CA THR A 140 20.00 -13.64 -5.86
C THR A 140 20.96 -14.71 -5.33
N ARG A 141 22.24 -14.65 -5.69
CA ARG A 141 23.25 -15.65 -5.28
C ARG A 141 23.77 -15.43 -3.86
N GLU A 142 23.63 -14.22 -3.34
CA GLU A 142 24.15 -13.88 -2.04
C GLU A 142 23.21 -14.40 -0.95
N PRO A 143 23.73 -15.10 0.09
CA PRO A 143 22.89 -15.56 1.18
C PRO A 143 22.29 -14.34 1.89
N ALA A 144 20.95 -14.27 1.94
CA ALA A 144 20.26 -13.29 2.75
C ALA A 144 20.69 -13.47 4.22
N ALA A 145 21.50 -12.53 4.72
CA ALA A 145 21.97 -12.57 6.10
C ALA A 145 20.78 -12.56 7.05
N ARG A 146 20.52 -13.67 7.73
CA ARG A 146 19.44 -13.76 8.72
C ARG A 146 19.75 -12.79 9.84
N GLN A 147 18.84 -11.86 10.11
CA GLN A 147 18.84 -11.05 11.34
C GLN A 147 18.18 -11.79 12.52
N ASP A 148 18.02 -13.11 12.41
CA ASP A 148 17.45 -13.98 13.45
C ASP A 148 18.56 -14.50 14.39
N ASP A 149 19.16 -13.58 15.15
CA ASP A 149 19.90 -13.91 16.37
C ASP A 149 19.39 -13.00 17.50
N THR A 150 18.10 -13.14 17.76
CA THR A 150 17.46 -12.68 19.00
C THR A 150 16.51 -13.80 19.41
N PRO A 151 16.71 -14.45 20.57
CA PRO A 151 15.84 -15.55 20.97
C PRO A 151 14.40 -15.06 21.09
N PRO A 152 13.39 -15.86 20.70
CA PRO A 152 12.01 -15.49 20.91
C PRO A 152 11.79 -15.22 22.42
N LEU A 153 11.02 -14.19 22.75
CA LEU A 153 10.58 -14.02 24.15
C LEU A 153 9.89 -15.31 24.57
N ALA A 154 10.45 -15.97 25.59
CA ALA A 154 9.85 -17.15 26.16
C ALA A 154 8.43 -16.80 26.62
N ALA A 155 7.44 -17.55 26.13
CA ALA A 155 6.10 -17.48 26.68
C ALA A 155 6.19 -17.70 28.21
N PRO A 156 5.45 -16.94 29.04
CA PRO A 156 5.50 -17.11 30.48
C PRO A 156 5.02 -18.52 30.83
N THR A 157 5.95 -19.39 31.20
CA THR A 157 5.65 -20.73 31.69
C THR A 157 4.86 -20.60 32.98
N ALA A 158 3.68 -21.21 33.02
CA ALA A 158 2.89 -21.31 34.24
C ALA A 158 3.70 -22.08 35.30
N THR A 159 4.18 -21.35 36.31
CA THR A 159 4.86 -21.94 37.45
C THR A 159 3.83 -22.54 38.40
N SER A 160 3.74 -23.88 38.41
CA SER A 160 3.08 -24.61 39.49
C SER A 160 3.72 -24.25 40.84
N PRO A 161 2.94 -24.12 41.93
CA PRO A 161 3.47 -23.69 43.22
C PRO A 161 4.31 -24.81 43.86
N GLY A 162 5.64 -24.60 43.89
CA GLY A 162 6.60 -25.45 44.58
C GLY A 162 7.13 -24.79 45.85
N GLU A 163 6.83 -25.44 46.99
CA GLU A 163 7.60 -25.47 48.26
C GLU A 163 8.34 -24.20 48.74
N ALA A 164 7.83 -23.61 49.82
CA ALA A 164 8.55 -22.60 50.59
C ALA A 164 9.56 -23.26 51.57
N PRO A 165 10.81 -22.77 51.65
CA PRO A 165 11.72 -23.11 52.73
C PRO A 165 11.58 -22.11 53.88
N GLY A 166 11.26 -22.59 55.08
CA GLY A 166 11.18 -21.80 56.31
C GLY A 166 11.43 -22.69 57.53
N GLY A 167 12.47 -22.40 58.29
CA GLY A 167 12.99 -23.30 59.33
C GLY A 167 12.22 -23.29 60.66
N ASP A 168 12.25 -24.45 61.30
CA ASP A 168 12.39 -24.70 62.75
C ASP A 168 12.09 -23.54 63.72
N HIS A 169 10.97 -23.65 64.45
CA HIS A 169 10.93 -23.62 65.93
C HIS A 169 9.49 -23.62 66.48
N GLY A 170 9.30 -24.20 67.67
CA GLY A 170 8.29 -23.70 68.63
C GLY A 170 6.99 -24.50 68.81
N THR A 171 7.02 -25.45 69.74
CA THR A 171 5.86 -26.05 70.42
C THR A 171 4.90 -24.99 71.02
N LEU A 172 3.57 -25.16 70.91
CA LEU A 172 2.57 -25.17 72.02
C LEU A 172 1.09 -24.98 71.61
N LEU A 173 0.25 -25.86 72.19
CA LEU A 173 -1.17 -25.75 72.61
C LEU A 173 -2.01 -24.48 72.27
N GLY A 174 -3.27 -24.66 71.81
CA GLY A 174 -4.30 -23.60 71.87
C GLY A 174 -5.66 -23.89 71.21
N ALA A 175 -6.69 -24.16 72.02
CA ALA A 175 -8.06 -24.57 71.67
C ALA A 175 -8.97 -23.62 70.84
N GLY A 176 -10.02 -24.21 70.25
CA GLY A 176 -11.37 -23.63 70.03
C GLY A 176 -11.72 -23.21 68.59
N ALA A 177 -12.96 -23.25 68.08
CA ALA A 177 -14.25 -23.92 68.36
C ALA A 177 -15.32 -23.23 67.47
N GLY A 178 -16.34 -23.96 66.97
CA GLY A 178 -17.51 -23.41 66.24
C GLY A 178 -17.42 -23.53 64.70
N ALA A 179 -18.21 -24.27 63.91
CA ALA A 179 -19.56 -24.89 63.98
C ALA A 179 -20.66 -24.13 63.19
N GLY A 180 -21.44 -24.88 62.37
CA GLY A 180 -22.57 -24.42 61.53
C GLY A 180 -22.24 -24.44 60.02
N ALA A 181 -22.62 -25.39 59.15
CA ALA A 181 -23.62 -26.48 59.08
C ALA A 181 -25.02 -26.11 58.52
N GLY A 182 -25.48 -26.88 57.51
CA GLY A 182 -26.79 -26.79 56.82
C GLY A 182 -26.67 -26.35 55.34
N ALA A 183 -26.72 -27.18 54.27
CA ALA A 183 -27.18 -28.55 53.98
C ALA A 183 -28.67 -28.73 53.56
N GLY A 184 -28.89 -29.49 52.46
CA GLY A 184 -30.20 -29.80 51.81
C GLY A 184 -30.25 -29.25 50.36
N ALA A 185 -30.11 -29.98 49.25
CA ALA A 185 -30.20 -31.40 48.87
C ALA A 185 -31.63 -31.95 48.59
N GLY A 186 -31.84 -32.47 47.36
CA GLY A 186 -32.87 -33.48 47.03
C GLY A 186 -33.73 -33.21 45.77
N GLY A 187 -33.86 -34.21 44.88
CA GLY A 187 -35.12 -34.43 44.12
C GLY A 187 -35.05 -34.76 42.62
N ASP A 188 -34.93 -36.05 42.29
CA ASP A 188 -35.02 -36.69 40.96
C ASP A 188 -36.27 -36.40 40.09
N GLY A 189 -36.17 -36.77 38.79
CA GLY A 189 -37.17 -37.68 38.19
C GLY A 189 -37.68 -37.36 36.77
N GLY A 190 -37.56 -38.31 35.83
CA GLY A 190 -38.35 -38.33 34.58
C GLY A 190 -37.67 -38.97 33.36
N ALA A 191 -37.99 -40.23 33.06
CA ALA A 191 -37.52 -40.95 31.86
C ALA A 191 -38.61 -41.07 30.78
N GLY A 192 -38.22 -41.27 29.53
CA GLY A 192 -39.14 -41.57 28.41
C GLY A 192 -38.42 -42.30 27.26
N VAL A 193 -38.90 -43.51 26.93
CA VAL A 193 -38.30 -44.43 25.93
C VAL A 193 -39.19 -44.51 24.68
N GLY A 194 -38.58 -44.64 23.50
CA GLY A 194 -39.29 -44.95 22.25
C GLY A 194 -38.38 -45.68 21.26
N VAL A 195 -38.66 -46.97 21.02
CA VAL A 195 -37.90 -47.86 20.12
C VAL A 195 -38.70 -48.12 18.84
N GLY A 196 -38.02 -48.23 17.70
CA GLY A 196 -38.62 -48.71 16.44
C GLY A 196 -37.56 -49.30 15.51
N VAL A 197 -37.56 -50.62 15.33
CA VAL A 197 -36.63 -51.37 14.46
C VAL A 197 -37.42 -52.23 13.47
N GLY A 198 -36.94 -52.28 12.22
CA GLY A 198 -37.38 -53.22 11.18
C GLY A 198 -37.01 -52.66 9.79
N GLY A 199 -36.30 -53.35 8.90
CA GLY A 199 -35.86 -54.74 8.89
C GLY A 199 -36.52 -55.50 7.73
N GLY A 200 -35.79 -55.72 6.63
CA GLY A 200 -36.31 -56.42 5.45
C GLY A 200 -35.30 -56.47 4.31
N ALA A 201 -34.69 -57.64 4.10
CA ALA A 201 -33.71 -57.89 3.04
C ALA A 201 -34.37 -58.47 1.77
N GLY A 202 -33.70 -58.32 0.62
CA GLY A 202 -34.05 -59.00 -0.63
C GLY A 202 -32.81 -59.11 -1.53
N ALA A 203 -32.43 -60.32 -1.91
CA ALA A 203 -31.17 -60.63 -2.58
C ALA A 203 -31.37 -61.16 -4.02
N GLY A 204 -30.29 -61.13 -4.81
CA GLY A 204 -30.21 -61.72 -6.15
C GLY A 204 -29.30 -60.91 -7.07
N ALA A 205 -28.14 -61.31 -7.63
CA ALA A 205 -27.28 -62.50 -7.65
C ALA A 205 -26.85 -62.75 -9.12
N GLY A 206 -25.57 -63.07 -9.34
CA GLY A 206 -24.99 -63.42 -10.65
C GLY A 206 -24.15 -62.28 -11.28
N GLY A 207 -22.92 -62.51 -11.75
CA GLY A 207 -22.09 -63.73 -11.73
C GLY A 207 -21.01 -63.71 -12.83
N GLY A 208 -19.82 -64.26 -12.57
CA GLY A 208 -18.68 -64.28 -13.52
C GLY A 208 -17.53 -63.36 -13.07
N ALA A 209 -16.55 -63.76 -12.26
CA ALA A 209 -15.69 -64.96 -12.27
C ALA A 209 -14.60 -64.93 -13.36
N GLY A 210 -13.36 -64.64 -12.93
CA GLY A 210 -12.13 -64.74 -13.73
C GLY A 210 -10.93 -64.76 -12.78
N ARG A 211 -10.50 -65.95 -12.37
CA ARG A 211 -9.35 -66.14 -11.45
C ARG A 211 -8.03 -66.15 -12.21
N GLY A 212 -7.00 -65.56 -11.62
CA GLY A 212 -5.58 -65.79 -11.92
C GLY A 212 -4.81 -65.73 -10.60
N ASP A 213 -4.20 -66.83 -10.20
CA ASP A 213 -3.60 -67.05 -8.87
C ASP A 213 -2.07 -66.79 -8.90
N GLY A 214 -1.44 -66.49 -7.76
CA GLY A 214 0.02 -66.29 -7.73
C GLY A 214 0.67 -65.55 -6.56
N GLY A 215 0.65 -66.12 -5.35
CA GLY A 215 1.88 -66.23 -4.53
C GLY A 215 2.36 -65.07 -3.62
N THR A 216 2.25 -65.32 -2.31
CA THR A 216 3.26 -65.06 -1.24
C THR A 216 3.78 -63.63 -0.94
N ALA A 217 3.46 -63.17 0.27
CA ALA A 217 4.13 -62.10 1.03
C ALA A 217 5.41 -62.63 1.77
N PRO A 218 6.20 -61.84 2.54
CA PRO A 218 6.04 -60.42 2.91
C PRO A 218 7.29 -59.52 2.74
N GLY A 219 7.09 -58.20 2.87
CA GLY A 219 8.17 -57.20 2.94
C GLY A 219 7.63 -55.81 3.32
N GLU A 220 8.33 -55.09 4.19
CA GLU A 220 7.87 -53.84 4.81
C GLU A 220 8.09 -52.59 3.93
N GLY A 221 7.27 -51.54 4.16
CA GLY A 221 7.64 -50.15 3.89
C GLY A 221 6.85 -49.44 2.77
N GLY A 222 6.37 -48.22 3.07
CA GLY A 222 5.92 -47.26 2.05
C GLY A 222 4.47 -46.76 2.19
N GLY A 223 4.19 -45.92 3.18
CA GLY A 223 2.96 -45.12 3.20
C GLY A 223 3.02 -44.03 2.13
N GLY A 224 2.25 -44.19 1.04
CA GLY A 224 2.23 -43.24 -0.07
C GLY A 224 1.49 -41.94 0.26
N THR A 225 2.23 -40.89 0.62
CA THR A 225 1.71 -39.52 0.64
C THR A 225 1.53 -39.00 -0.79
N ALA A 226 0.39 -38.38 -1.07
CA ALA A 226 0.18 -37.62 -2.30
C ALA A 226 1.26 -36.52 -2.45
N PRO A 227 1.68 -36.17 -3.68
CA PRO A 227 2.74 -35.19 -3.89
C PRO A 227 2.26 -33.79 -3.48
N GLY A 228 2.72 -33.32 -2.33
CA GLY A 228 2.70 -31.90 -2.00
C GLY A 228 3.60 -31.15 -2.98
N ASP A 229 3.13 -29.99 -3.45
CA ASP A 229 3.83 -29.15 -4.43
C ASP A 229 5.09 -28.54 -3.77
N GLY A 230 6.21 -29.26 -3.87
CA GLY A 230 7.45 -28.93 -3.18
C GLY A 230 8.14 -27.72 -3.79
N GLY A 231 8.68 -26.84 -2.94
CA GLY A 231 9.47 -25.68 -3.36
C GLY A 231 10.70 -26.09 -4.17
N GLY A 232 10.60 -26.02 -5.50
CA GLY A 232 11.70 -26.30 -6.41
C GLY A 232 12.68 -25.11 -6.57
N PRO A 233 13.78 -25.28 -7.33
CA PRO A 233 14.85 -24.27 -7.51
C PRO A 233 14.46 -23.00 -8.31
N GLY A 234 13.18 -22.64 -8.36
CA GLY A 234 12.61 -21.68 -9.31
C GLY A 234 12.68 -20.19 -8.90
N GLY A 235 13.00 -19.87 -7.64
CA GLY A 235 13.00 -18.48 -7.15
C GLY A 235 14.01 -17.58 -7.88
N ASP A 236 15.18 -18.12 -8.19
CA ASP A 236 16.30 -17.38 -8.78
C ASP A 236 15.99 -16.89 -10.19
N ALA A 237 15.48 -17.79 -11.03
CA ALA A 237 15.11 -17.48 -12.42
C ALA A 237 13.88 -16.56 -12.48
N ASP A 238 12.93 -16.71 -11.55
CA ASP A 238 11.72 -15.89 -11.45
C ASP A 238 12.05 -14.42 -11.16
N LEU A 239 12.93 -14.11 -10.20
CA LEU A 239 13.30 -12.72 -9.92
C LEU A 239 13.98 -12.04 -11.13
N VAL A 240 14.94 -12.71 -11.77
CA VAL A 240 15.70 -12.12 -12.89
C VAL A 240 14.77 -11.86 -14.10
N ALA A 241 13.87 -12.79 -14.42
CA ALA A 241 12.87 -12.62 -15.46
C ALA A 241 11.92 -11.44 -15.18
N ARG A 242 11.42 -11.34 -13.94
CA ARG A 242 10.56 -10.22 -13.49
C ARG A 242 11.27 -8.87 -13.52
N VAL A 243 12.57 -8.81 -13.21
CA VAL A 243 13.37 -7.58 -13.32
C VAL A 243 13.47 -7.16 -14.79
N ALA A 244 13.83 -8.07 -15.69
CA ALA A 244 13.91 -7.78 -17.13
C ALA A 244 12.55 -7.29 -17.69
N ASP A 245 11.44 -7.90 -17.26
CA ASP A 245 10.08 -7.49 -17.62
C ASP A 245 9.71 -6.10 -17.07
N SER A 246 10.01 -5.84 -15.79
CA SER A 246 9.80 -4.53 -15.15
C SER A 246 10.58 -3.42 -15.85
N VAL A 247 11.82 -3.67 -16.28
CA VAL A 247 12.60 -2.68 -17.06
C VAL A 247 12.02 -2.47 -18.45
N ARG A 248 11.65 -3.52 -19.19
CA ARG A 248 11.00 -3.38 -20.52
C ARG A 248 9.75 -2.52 -20.44
N ARG A 249 8.86 -2.81 -19.49
CA ARG A 249 7.60 -2.09 -19.30
C ARG A 249 7.83 -0.64 -18.88
N THR A 250 8.74 -0.39 -17.93
CA THR A 250 9.12 0.97 -17.53
C THR A 250 9.70 1.79 -18.69
N ALA A 251 10.53 1.18 -19.56
CA ALA A 251 11.05 1.83 -20.75
C ALA A 251 9.96 2.19 -21.76
N ALA A 252 8.98 1.29 -21.98
CA ALA A 252 7.81 1.56 -22.80
C ALA A 252 6.96 2.71 -22.23
N PHE A 253 6.72 2.74 -20.92
CA PHE A 253 5.98 3.81 -20.26
C PHE A 253 6.68 5.16 -20.35
N ILE A 254 7.99 5.22 -20.12
CA ILE A 254 8.78 6.45 -20.30
C ILE A 254 8.70 6.92 -21.76
N ARG A 255 8.88 6.02 -22.75
CA ARG A 255 8.77 6.33 -24.18
C ARG A 255 7.39 6.90 -24.53
N HIS A 256 6.32 6.21 -24.13
CA HIS A 256 4.94 6.63 -24.37
C HIS A 256 4.65 8.01 -23.76
N ARG A 257 5.06 8.24 -22.50
CA ARG A 257 4.80 9.49 -21.78
C ARG A 257 5.62 10.68 -22.31
N ARG A 258 6.80 10.42 -22.89
CA ARG A 258 7.59 11.41 -23.65
C ARG A 258 6.92 11.73 -24.99
N ALA A 259 6.38 10.75 -25.70
CA ALA A 259 5.63 10.98 -26.95
C ALA A 259 4.31 11.73 -26.74
N HIS A 260 3.64 11.52 -25.60
CA HIS A 260 2.31 12.09 -25.30
C HIS A 260 2.31 12.95 -24.02
N PRO A 261 3.04 14.10 -24.00
CA PRO A 261 3.32 14.83 -22.76
C PRO A 261 2.12 15.54 -22.13
N SER A 262 1.02 15.76 -22.88
CA SER A 262 -0.22 16.40 -22.42
C SER A 262 -0.75 15.77 -21.11
N GLY A 263 -1.50 16.55 -20.32
CA GLY A 263 -2.22 16.04 -19.15
C GLY A 263 -3.42 15.17 -19.52
N ALA A 264 -3.97 14.43 -18.56
CA ALA A 264 -5.35 13.96 -18.67
C ALA A 264 -6.27 15.12 -18.25
N PRO A 265 -7.46 15.31 -18.87
CA PRO A 265 -8.39 16.36 -18.47
C PRO A 265 -9.04 16.08 -17.10
N ASP A 266 -9.18 14.81 -16.76
CA ASP A 266 -9.59 14.33 -15.44
C ASP A 266 -8.37 14.27 -14.52
N LEU A 267 -8.36 15.09 -13.46
CA LEU A 267 -7.23 15.24 -12.56
C LEU A 267 -7.01 14.02 -11.66
N PHE A 268 -8.10 13.37 -11.21
CA PHE A 268 -8.05 12.14 -10.43
C PHE A 268 -7.42 11.01 -11.24
N LEU A 269 -7.96 10.74 -12.43
CA LEU A 269 -7.42 9.72 -13.33
C LEU A 269 -5.98 10.06 -13.76
N GLY A 270 -5.70 11.34 -14.02
CA GLY A 270 -4.36 11.83 -14.36
C GLY A 270 -3.33 11.65 -13.23
N ALA A 271 -3.76 11.61 -11.97
CA ALA A 271 -2.91 11.28 -10.82
C ALA A 271 -2.71 9.77 -10.66
N GLU A 272 -3.78 8.98 -10.83
CA GLU A 272 -3.71 7.51 -10.81
C GLU A 272 -2.80 6.93 -11.91
N GLN A 273 -2.75 7.60 -13.07
CA GLN A 273 -1.91 7.27 -14.22
C GLN A 273 -0.48 7.85 -14.13
N ALA A 274 -0.12 8.55 -13.05
CA ALA A 274 1.18 9.22 -12.91
C ALA A 274 2.34 8.32 -12.41
N LEU A 275 2.05 7.16 -11.82
CA LEU A 275 3.03 6.30 -11.15
C LEU A 275 3.84 5.45 -12.13
N LEU A 276 4.71 6.07 -12.95
CA LEU A 276 5.41 5.39 -14.05
C LEU A 276 6.49 4.39 -13.60
N LEU A 277 7.27 4.75 -12.57
CA LEU A 277 8.39 3.94 -12.06
C LEU A 277 7.95 2.86 -11.05
N GLY A 278 6.74 3.01 -10.49
CA GLY A 278 6.19 2.08 -9.51
C GLY A 278 6.69 2.33 -8.08
N HIS A 279 6.58 1.32 -7.23
CA HIS A 279 6.99 1.42 -5.83
C HIS A 279 8.53 1.47 -5.73
N PRO A 280 9.12 2.52 -5.09
CA PRO A 280 10.57 2.77 -5.11
C PRO A 280 11.37 1.86 -4.18
N LEU A 281 10.70 1.00 -3.42
CA LEU A 281 11.25 0.10 -2.41
C LEU A 281 10.69 -1.33 -2.64
N HIS A 282 10.62 -1.73 -3.92
CA HIS A 282 10.21 -3.05 -4.38
C HIS A 282 11.07 -3.42 -5.62
N PRO A 283 11.53 -4.67 -5.80
CA PRO A 283 12.50 -5.02 -6.85
C PRO A 283 11.94 -5.00 -8.27
N THR A 284 10.68 -5.40 -8.45
CA THR A 284 10.05 -5.63 -9.76
C THR A 284 8.71 -4.89 -9.92
N PRO A 285 8.64 -3.58 -9.62
CA PRO A 285 7.39 -2.87 -9.35
C PRO A 285 6.49 -2.67 -10.58
N LYS A 286 7.01 -2.90 -11.80
CA LYS A 286 6.27 -2.86 -13.07
C LYS A 286 6.23 -4.21 -13.79
N SER A 287 6.71 -5.30 -13.19
CA SER A 287 6.52 -6.63 -13.76
C SER A 287 5.03 -6.97 -13.83
N ARG A 288 4.59 -7.48 -14.99
CA ARG A 288 3.21 -7.88 -15.30
C ARG A 288 3.21 -9.10 -16.22
N GLU A 289 3.92 -10.14 -15.80
CA GLU A 289 3.96 -11.44 -16.49
C GLU A 289 2.54 -11.98 -16.71
N GLY A 290 2.31 -12.53 -17.91
CA GLY A 290 0.97 -12.89 -18.39
C GLY A 290 0.32 -11.83 -19.30
N LEU A 291 0.84 -10.60 -19.36
CA LEU A 291 0.43 -9.61 -20.37
C LEU A 291 1.36 -9.61 -21.59
N THR A 292 0.79 -9.76 -22.78
CA THR A 292 1.42 -9.41 -24.06
C THR A 292 1.70 -7.90 -24.15
N GLU A 293 2.48 -7.45 -25.15
CA GLU A 293 2.76 -6.01 -25.32
C GLU A 293 1.49 -5.20 -25.67
N ALA A 294 0.64 -5.71 -26.56
CA ALA A 294 -0.61 -5.05 -26.95
C ALA A 294 -1.62 -4.97 -25.77
N GLU A 295 -1.71 -6.01 -24.94
CA GLU A 295 -2.48 -5.97 -23.70
C GLU A 295 -1.86 -5.03 -22.67
N ALA A 296 -0.52 -4.94 -22.61
CA ALA A 296 0.16 -4.01 -21.72
C ALA A 296 -0.20 -2.55 -22.04
N ASP A 297 -0.18 -2.16 -23.32
CA ASP A 297 -0.55 -0.80 -23.72
C ASP A 297 -2.03 -0.48 -23.40
N ARG A 298 -2.92 -1.47 -23.49
CA ARG A 298 -4.36 -1.30 -23.24
C ARG A 298 -4.76 -1.33 -21.76
N TYR A 299 -4.11 -2.17 -20.95
CA TYR A 299 -4.49 -2.43 -19.55
C TYR A 299 -3.59 -1.71 -18.54
N SER A 300 -2.55 -0.99 -18.98
CA SER A 300 -1.67 -0.23 -18.09
C SER A 300 -2.18 1.20 -17.84
N PRO A 301 -2.21 1.68 -16.57
CA PRO A 301 -2.48 3.09 -16.29
C PRO A 301 -1.38 4.01 -16.85
N GLU A 302 -0.13 3.54 -16.94
CA GLU A 302 1.03 4.35 -17.34
C GLU A 302 1.01 4.77 -18.83
N THR A 303 0.35 3.97 -19.69
CA THR A 303 0.09 4.26 -21.11
C THR A 303 -1.24 4.96 -21.34
N ARG A 304 -1.97 5.29 -20.26
CA ARG A 304 -3.35 5.77 -20.31
C ARG A 304 -4.29 4.83 -21.08
N GLY A 305 -4.05 3.53 -20.94
CA GLY A 305 -4.86 2.50 -21.61
C GLY A 305 -6.34 2.61 -21.26
N SER A 306 -7.20 2.09 -22.13
CA SER A 306 -8.63 1.96 -21.84
C SER A 306 -9.27 0.83 -22.66
N PHE A 307 -10.34 0.26 -22.12
CA PHE A 307 -10.99 -0.93 -22.69
C PHE A 307 -12.46 -1.01 -22.30
N PRO A 308 -13.35 -1.51 -23.19
CA PRO A 308 -14.69 -1.94 -22.77
C PRO A 308 -14.54 -3.11 -21.80
N LEU A 309 -15.47 -3.24 -20.86
CA LEU A 309 -15.50 -4.38 -19.96
C LEU A 309 -15.96 -5.62 -20.71
N HIS A 310 -15.48 -6.78 -20.28
CA HIS A 310 -15.97 -8.06 -20.75
C HIS A 310 -17.16 -8.46 -19.89
N TRP A 311 -18.24 -8.97 -20.47
CA TRP A 311 -19.47 -9.26 -19.73
C TRP A 311 -19.81 -10.74 -19.76
N LEU A 312 -20.21 -11.28 -18.61
CA LEU A 312 -20.90 -12.56 -18.51
C LEU A 312 -22.34 -12.33 -18.08
N ALA A 313 -23.27 -13.15 -18.60
CA ALA A 313 -24.59 -13.32 -18.00
C ALA A 313 -24.51 -14.47 -16.99
N VAL A 314 -24.97 -14.23 -15.76
CA VAL A 314 -24.96 -15.18 -14.64
C VAL A 314 -26.39 -15.60 -14.32
N ALA A 315 -26.66 -16.91 -14.29
CA ALA A 315 -27.96 -17.45 -13.88
C ALA A 315 -28.26 -17.13 -12.40
N PRO A 316 -29.53 -16.92 -12.02
CA PRO A 316 -29.92 -16.61 -10.63
C PRO A 316 -29.39 -17.58 -9.57
N SER A 317 -29.28 -18.87 -9.92
CA SER A 317 -28.81 -19.93 -9.02
C SER A 317 -27.33 -19.85 -8.65
N LEU A 318 -26.53 -19.09 -9.41
CA LEU A 318 -25.09 -18.92 -9.18
C LEU A 318 -24.73 -17.52 -8.63
N LEU A 319 -25.70 -16.61 -8.54
CA LEU A 319 -25.42 -15.21 -8.24
C LEU A 319 -25.21 -14.99 -6.74
N ALA A 320 -23.98 -14.65 -6.36
CA ALA A 320 -23.67 -14.13 -5.04
C ALA A 320 -23.59 -12.60 -5.08
N ALA A 321 -24.26 -11.93 -4.14
CA ALA A 321 -24.25 -10.47 -4.06
C ALA A 321 -24.49 -9.97 -2.64
N ASP A 322 -23.99 -8.77 -2.34
CA ASP A 322 -24.44 -7.98 -1.18
C ASP A 322 -24.38 -6.48 -1.53
N SER A 323 -25.23 -5.69 -0.89
CA SER A 323 -25.24 -4.23 -1.01
C SER A 323 -25.73 -3.56 0.26
N ALA A 324 -24.97 -2.56 0.70
CA ALA A 324 -25.38 -1.52 1.63
C ALA A 324 -25.44 -0.13 0.94
N TRP A 325 -25.35 -0.08 -0.40
CA TRP A 325 -25.51 1.15 -1.17
C TRP A 325 -26.92 1.71 -0.97
N THR A 326 -27.05 3.01 -0.76
CA THR A 326 -28.36 3.66 -0.65
C THR A 326 -28.46 4.95 -1.43
N GLU A 327 -29.58 5.13 -2.14
CA GLU A 327 -29.93 6.38 -2.81
C GLU A 327 -31.18 6.96 -2.16
N ARG A 328 -31.11 8.24 -1.76
CA ARG A 328 -32.19 8.94 -1.03
C ARG A 328 -32.72 8.12 0.18
N GLY A 329 -31.80 7.45 0.88
CA GLY A 329 -32.09 6.60 2.04
C GLY A 329 -32.57 5.17 1.72
N ARG A 330 -32.89 4.84 0.46
CA ARG A 330 -33.37 3.50 0.07
C ARG A 330 -32.21 2.60 -0.39
N PRO A 331 -32.13 1.33 0.04
CA PRO A 331 -31.17 0.36 -0.48
C PRO A 331 -31.26 0.18 -2.00
N VAL A 332 -30.13 -0.03 -2.65
CA VAL A 332 -30.04 -0.34 -4.09
C VAL A 332 -29.29 -1.66 -4.28
N PRO A 333 -29.92 -2.69 -4.90
CA PRO A 333 -29.27 -3.95 -5.23
C PRO A 333 -28.03 -3.80 -6.12
N ALA A 334 -27.07 -4.73 -6.01
CA ALA A 334 -25.79 -4.67 -6.70
C ALA A 334 -25.91 -4.93 -8.22
N ASP A 335 -26.83 -5.80 -8.63
CA ASP A 335 -27.23 -6.05 -10.02
C ASP A 335 -27.89 -4.81 -10.65
N HIS A 336 -28.78 -4.12 -9.91
CA HIS A 336 -29.37 -2.84 -10.33
C HIS A 336 -28.31 -1.73 -10.47
N LEU A 337 -27.27 -1.73 -9.63
CA LEU A 337 -26.12 -0.82 -9.77
C LEU A 337 -25.37 -1.11 -11.08
N ILE A 338 -24.98 -2.36 -11.30
CA ILE A 338 -24.23 -2.76 -12.50
C ILE A 338 -25.01 -2.49 -13.79
N ARG A 339 -26.31 -2.81 -13.84
CA ARG A 339 -27.16 -2.54 -15.02
C ARG A 339 -27.19 -1.06 -15.39
N ARG A 340 -27.18 -0.15 -14.40
CA ARG A 340 -27.09 1.30 -14.65
C ARG A 340 -25.68 1.73 -15.07
N ILE A 341 -24.64 1.18 -14.44
CA ILE A 341 -23.24 1.49 -14.72
C ILE A 341 -22.83 1.06 -16.14
N ALA A 342 -23.40 -0.03 -16.66
CA ALA A 342 -23.13 -0.54 -18.00
C ALA A 342 -23.35 0.51 -19.11
N GLU A 343 -24.38 1.36 -18.97
CA GLU A 343 -24.79 2.40 -19.94
C GLU A 343 -24.95 1.88 -21.39
N THR A 344 -25.20 0.58 -21.52
CA THR A 344 -25.49 -0.12 -22.78
C THR A 344 -26.58 -1.16 -22.52
N GLU A 345 -27.36 -1.47 -23.55
CA GLU A 345 -28.16 -2.68 -23.53
C GLU A 345 -27.23 -3.90 -23.58
N LEU A 346 -27.51 -4.90 -22.75
CA LEU A 346 -26.79 -6.17 -22.68
C LEU A 346 -27.78 -7.29 -23.02
N PRO A 347 -27.44 -8.23 -23.93
CA PRO A 347 -28.34 -9.30 -24.35
C PRO A 347 -28.44 -10.40 -23.28
N LEU A 348 -29.05 -10.07 -22.15
CA LEU A 348 -29.25 -10.97 -21.02
C LEU A 348 -30.46 -11.89 -21.27
N PRO A 349 -30.34 -13.21 -21.00
CA PRO A 349 -31.50 -14.08 -20.88
C PRO A 349 -32.38 -13.67 -19.68
N ASP A 350 -33.66 -14.07 -19.71
CA ASP A 350 -34.61 -13.76 -18.65
C ASP A 350 -34.10 -14.19 -17.25
N GLY A 351 -34.10 -13.24 -16.32
CA GLY A 351 -33.62 -13.42 -14.94
C GLY A 351 -32.10 -13.38 -14.75
N TYR A 352 -31.28 -13.44 -15.82
CA TYR A 352 -29.83 -13.44 -15.66
C TYR A 352 -29.29 -12.05 -15.27
N THR A 353 -28.23 -12.03 -14.46
CA THR A 353 -27.54 -10.81 -14.03
C THR A 353 -26.25 -10.60 -14.84
N ALA A 354 -25.98 -9.35 -15.23
CA ALA A 354 -24.72 -8.98 -15.86
C ALA A 354 -23.57 -8.90 -14.84
N LEU A 355 -22.45 -9.55 -15.15
CA LEU A 355 -21.22 -9.50 -14.37
C LEU A 355 -20.08 -8.92 -15.22
N PRO A 356 -19.46 -7.79 -14.83
CA PRO A 356 -18.34 -7.21 -15.55
C PRO A 356 -17.01 -7.83 -15.14
N LEU A 357 -16.19 -8.20 -16.11
CA LEU A 357 -14.85 -8.74 -15.94
C LEU A 357 -13.82 -7.83 -16.61
N HIS A 358 -12.58 -7.88 -16.10
CA HIS A 358 -11.44 -7.38 -16.84
C HIS A 358 -11.21 -8.30 -18.06
N PRO A 359 -11.01 -7.80 -19.30
CA PRO A 359 -10.93 -8.65 -20.49
C PRO A 359 -9.85 -9.74 -20.43
N TRP A 360 -8.68 -9.43 -19.85
CA TRP A 360 -7.66 -10.45 -19.56
C TRP A 360 -8.17 -11.55 -18.60
N GLN A 361 -8.90 -11.18 -17.55
CA GLN A 361 -9.45 -12.14 -16.60
C GLN A 361 -10.48 -13.05 -17.28
N ALA A 362 -11.35 -12.51 -18.14
CA ALA A 362 -12.31 -13.30 -18.90
C ALA A 362 -11.62 -14.31 -19.84
N ARG A 363 -10.51 -13.92 -20.49
CA ARG A 363 -9.69 -14.79 -21.34
C ARG A 363 -9.03 -15.93 -20.56
N GLU A 364 -8.59 -15.69 -19.32
CA GLU A 364 -7.90 -16.69 -18.51
C GLU A 364 -8.87 -17.60 -17.73
N VAL A 365 -9.91 -17.02 -17.12
CA VAL A 365 -10.79 -17.73 -16.20
C VAL A 365 -11.64 -18.80 -16.91
N ARG A 366 -11.99 -18.60 -18.19
CA ARG A 366 -12.69 -19.57 -19.04
C ARG A 366 -11.95 -20.91 -19.24
N HIS A 367 -10.65 -20.96 -18.96
CA HIS A 367 -9.84 -22.17 -19.06
C HIS A 367 -9.78 -22.96 -17.74
N ARG A 368 -10.38 -22.45 -16.66
CA ARG A 368 -10.54 -23.17 -15.38
C ARG A 368 -11.70 -24.15 -15.52
N ALA A 369 -11.50 -25.41 -15.12
CA ALA A 369 -12.48 -26.48 -15.30
C ALA A 369 -13.88 -26.16 -14.73
N SER A 370 -13.94 -25.52 -13.55
CA SER A 370 -15.20 -25.08 -12.94
C SER A 370 -15.95 -24.07 -13.81
N VAL A 371 -15.27 -23.04 -14.31
CA VAL A 371 -15.90 -22.01 -15.16
C VAL A 371 -16.27 -22.57 -16.53
N ALA A 372 -15.45 -23.46 -17.11
CA ALA A 372 -15.77 -24.14 -18.36
C ALA A 372 -17.09 -24.93 -18.24
N ALA A 373 -17.25 -25.73 -17.19
CA ALA A 373 -18.49 -26.49 -16.95
C ALA A 373 -19.74 -25.59 -16.78
N LEU A 374 -19.59 -24.42 -16.16
CA LEU A 374 -20.69 -23.45 -16.01
C LEU A 374 -21.04 -22.73 -17.33
N LEU A 375 -20.07 -22.56 -18.23
CA LEU A 375 -20.29 -22.05 -19.59
C LEU A 375 -20.96 -23.12 -20.47
N ASP A 376 -20.49 -24.37 -20.43
CA ASP A 376 -21.00 -25.49 -21.22
C ASP A 376 -22.45 -25.86 -20.84
N SER A 377 -22.81 -25.70 -19.56
CA SER A 377 -24.19 -25.85 -19.07
C SER A 377 -25.08 -24.62 -19.33
N GLY A 378 -24.51 -23.52 -19.82
CA GLY A 378 -25.24 -22.28 -20.13
C GLY A 378 -25.72 -21.48 -18.91
N LEU A 379 -25.30 -21.86 -17.70
CA LEU A 379 -25.55 -21.14 -16.44
C LEU A 379 -24.70 -19.86 -16.34
N LEU A 380 -23.51 -19.88 -16.93
CA LEU A 380 -22.79 -18.70 -17.37
C LEU A 380 -22.91 -18.58 -18.89
N ARG A 381 -23.02 -17.36 -19.41
CA ARG A 381 -22.94 -17.11 -20.86
C ARG A 381 -22.00 -15.95 -21.15
N ASP A 382 -21.11 -16.17 -22.12
CA ASP A 382 -20.17 -15.14 -22.59
C ASP A 382 -20.90 -14.12 -23.49
N LEU A 383 -20.89 -12.85 -23.08
CA LEU A 383 -21.45 -11.74 -23.87
C LEU A 383 -20.35 -10.92 -24.58
N GLY A 384 -19.08 -11.21 -24.29
CA GLY A 384 -17.93 -10.52 -24.88
C GLY A 384 -17.68 -9.09 -24.34
N PRO A 385 -16.73 -8.37 -24.96
CA PRO A 385 -16.41 -6.98 -24.64
C PRO A 385 -17.48 -6.00 -25.17
N LEU A 386 -18.19 -5.30 -24.29
CA LEU A 386 -19.30 -4.40 -24.63
C LEU A 386 -19.28 -3.08 -23.84
N GLY A 387 -19.91 -2.04 -24.41
CA GLY A 387 -20.13 -0.74 -23.78
C GLY A 387 -18.96 0.25 -23.89
N THR A 388 -19.04 1.35 -23.14
CA THR A 388 -18.01 2.40 -23.11
C THR A 388 -16.69 1.90 -22.52
N CYS A 389 -15.56 2.45 -22.98
CA CYS A 389 -14.26 2.14 -22.39
C CYS A 389 -14.12 2.67 -20.95
N TRP A 390 -13.45 1.86 -20.12
CA TRP A 390 -13.01 2.18 -18.77
C TRP A 390 -11.48 2.29 -18.74
N SER A 391 -10.96 3.13 -17.85
CA SER A 391 -9.51 3.34 -17.68
C SER A 391 -9.01 2.67 -16.39
N PRO A 392 -7.91 1.91 -16.41
CA PRO A 392 -7.28 1.36 -15.23
C PRO A 392 -6.68 2.47 -14.35
N THR A 393 -6.83 2.32 -13.04
CA THR A 393 -6.22 3.19 -12.01
C THR A 393 -4.84 2.65 -11.58
N SER A 394 -4.20 3.20 -10.54
CA SER A 394 -2.84 2.79 -10.15
C SER A 394 -2.73 1.33 -9.67
N SER A 395 -3.85 0.67 -9.33
CA SER A 395 -3.90 -0.77 -8.99
C SER A 395 -4.05 -1.69 -10.22
N VAL A 396 -4.22 -1.10 -11.40
CA VAL A 396 -4.66 -1.65 -12.69
C VAL A 396 -6.02 -2.35 -12.67
N ARG A 397 -6.30 -3.21 -11.68
CA ARG A 397 -7.57 -3.96 -11.56
C ARG A 397 -8.79 -3.13 -11.14
N THR A 398 -8.57 -1.97 -10.52
CA THR A 398 -9.64 -1.00 -10.26
C THR A 398 -9.73 -0.07 -11.46
N VAL A 399 -10.91 0.00 -12.07
CA VAL A 399 -11.17 0.78 -13.28
C VAL A 399 -12.12 1.95 -12.99
N HIS A 400 -11.94 3.03 -13.75
CA HIS A 400 -12.63 4.30 -13.60
C HIS A 400 -13.17 4.79 -14.95
N ARG A 401 -14.39 5.32 -14.95
CA ARG A 401 -14.98 6.11 -16.05
C ARG A 401 -15.37 7.48 -15.49
N SER A 402 -14.86 8.55 -16.08
CA SER A 402 -15.15 9.92 -15.64
C SER A 402 -16.65 10.19 -15.64
N GLY A 403 -17.17 10.73 -14.54
CA GLY A 403 -18.61 11.00 -14.36
C GLY A 403 -19.46 9.78 -13.98
N ALA A 404 -18.93 8.55 -14.01
CA ALA A 404 -19.66 7.39 -13.49
C ALA A 404 -19.77 7.47 -11.96
N PRO A 405 -20.91 7.07 -11.35
CA PRO A 405 -21.12 7.14 -9.89
C PRO A 405 -20.27 6.11 -9.11
N ALA A 406 -19.68 5.14 -9.80
CA ALA A 406 -18.89 4.08 -9.21
C ALA A 406 -17.62 3.77 -10.03
N MET A 407 -16.58 3.36 -9.30
CA MET A 407 -15.44 2.60 -9.84
C MET A 407 -15.71 1.11 -9.66
N LEU A 408 -15.10 0.26 -10.49
CA LEU A 408 -15.20 -1.20 -10.35
C LEU A 408 -13.82 -1.78 -10.03
N LYS A 409 -13.70 -2.54 -8.95
CA LYS A 409 -12.49 -3.30 -8.59
C LYS A 409 -12.71 -4.76 -8.99
N LEU A 410 -12.15 -5.12 -10.14
CA LEU A 410 -12.33 -6.40 -10.83
C LEU A 410 -11.31 -7.43 -10.31
N SER A 411 -11.65 -8.71 -10.29
CA SER A 411 -10.66 -9.77 -10.12
C SER A 411 -9.68 -9.80 -11.31
N LEU A 412 -8.39 -10.00 -11.03
CA LEU A 412 -7.32 -10.00 -12.03
C LEU A 412 -6.15 -10.89 -11.57
N ALA A 413 -6.08 -12.15 -12.04
CA ALA A 413 -5.10 -13.15 -11.61
C ALA A 413 -3.63 -12.89 -12.01
N LEU A 414 -3.33 -11.73 -12.60
CA LEU A 414 -1.97 -11.26 -12.83
C LEU A 414 -1.22 -11.07 -11.51
N ARG A 415 0.04 -11.51 -11.47
CA ARG A 415 0.98 -11.15 -10.41
C ARG A 415 1.39 -9.68 -10.59
N ILE A 416 0.96 -8.82 -9.68
CA ILE A 416 1.32 -7.39 -9.66
C ILE A 416 1.96 -7.11 -8.31
N THR A 417 3.22 -6.66 -8.32
CA THR A 417 4.10 -6.75 -7.15
C THR A 417 4.07 -8.19 -6.60
N ASN A 418 4.07 -8.40 -5.29
CA ASN A 418 4.22 -9.70 -4.64
C ASN A 418 2.92 -10.51 -4.48
N SER A 419 1.84 -10.18 -5.20
CA SER A 419 0.57 -10.91 -5.09
C SER A 419 -0.12 -11.08 -6.44
N ARG A 420 -0.82 -12.19 -6.61
CA ARG A 420 -1.93 -12.27 -7.60
C ARG A 420 -3.03 -11.29 -7.18
N ARG A 421 -3.79 -10.71 -8.12
CA ARG A 421 -4.78 -9.66 -7.80
C ARG A 421 -6.22 -10.08 -8.09
N GLU A 422 -6.57 -11.33 -7.77
CA GLU A 422 -7.97 -11.73 -7.58
C GLU A 422 -8.52 -11.11 -6.30
N ASN A 423 -9.83 -10.87 -6.24
CA ASN A 423 -10.52 -10.51 -5.00
C ASN A 423 -10.91 -11.78 -4.25
N LEU A 424 -10.91 -11.75 -2.92
CA LEU A 424 -11.38 -12.87 -2.09
C LEU A 424 -12.75 -12.56 -1.49
N ARG A 425 -13.63 -13.55 -1.36
CA ARG A 425 -15.01 -13.35 -0.84
C ARG A 425 -15.05 -12.66 0.53
N LYS A 426 -14.09 -12.95 1.42
CA LYS A 426 -13.97 -12.26 2.73
C LYS A 426 -13.70 -10.75 2.62
N GLU A 427 -12.98 -10.32 1.59
CA GLU A 427 -12.69 -8.90 1.32
C GLU A 427 -13.92 -8.16 0.77
N LEU A 428 -14.71 -8.85 -0.05
CA LEU A 428 -16.01 -8.38 -0.54
C LEU A 428 -16.95 -8.09 0.64
N HIS A 429 -17.09 -9.05 1.58
CA HIS A 429 -17.82 -8.82 2.84
C HIS A 429 -17.25 -7.66 3.65
N ARG A 430 -15.92 -7.59 3.82
CA ARG A 430 -15.23 -6.51 4.57
C ARG A 430 -15.61 -5.11 4.10
N GLY A 431 -15.71 -4.89 2.78
CA GLY A 431 -16.11 -3.60 2.20
C GLY A 431 -17.51 -3.15 2.63
N VAL A 432 -18.48 -4.07 2.57
CA VAL A 432 -19.88 -3.80 2.92
C VAL A 432 -20.05 -3.69 4.44
N GLU A 433 -19.39 -4.55 5.22
CA GLU A 433 -19.37 -4.49 6.69
C GLU A 433 -18.82 -3.15 7.19
N VAL A 434 -17.70 -2.70 6.65
CA VAL A 434 -17.15 -1.38 6.99
C VAL A 434 -18.13 -0.27 6.62
N HIS A 435 -18.74 -0.31 5.42
CA HIS A 435 -19.76 0.67 5.04
C HIS A 435 -20.95 0.70 6.01
N ARG A 436 -21.42 -0.47 6.47
CA ARG A 436 -22.47 -0.60 7.49
C ARG A 436 -22.02 -0.03 8.83
N LEU A 437 -20.84 -0.40 9.32
CA LEU A 437 -20.27 0.08 10.59
C LEU A 437 -20.18 1.61 10.61
N LEU A 438 -19.71 2.21 9.52
CA LEU A 438 -19.58 3.66 9.41
C LEU A 438 -20.92 4.39 9.53
N ARG A 439 -22.03 3.75 9.12
CA ARG A 439 -23.40 4.28 9.23
C ARG A 439 -24.01 4.17 10.62
N THR A 440 -23.36 3.51 11.58
CA THR A 440 -23.78 3.45 13.00
C THR A 440 -23.59 4.79 13.76
N GLY A 441 -23.30 5.88 13.04
CA GLY A 441 -22.90 7.18 13.58
C GLY A 441 -21.38 7.36 13.70
N LEU A 442 -20.57 6.31 13.46
CA LEU A 442 -19.10 6.44 13.45
C LEU A 442 -18.61 7.44 12.40
N ALA A 443 -19.16 7.43 11.19
CA ALA A 443 -18.82 8.41 10.15
C ALA A 443 -19.19 9.84 10.56
N THR A 444 -20.34 10.05 11.22
CA THR A 444 -20.75 11.37 11.71
C THR A 444 -19.78 11.91 12.76
N ARG A 445 -19.36 11.07 13.73
CA ARG A 445 -18.34 11.44 14.72
C ARG A 445 -16.99 11.76 14.06
N TRP A 446 -16.60 10.96 13.06
CA TRP A 446 -15.36 11.20 12.31
C TRP A 446 -15.41 12.51 11.54
N GLN A 447 -16.47 12.77 10.77
CA GLN A 447 -16.63 14.01 10.01
C GLN A 447 -16.74 15.24 10.93
N ALA A 448 -17.27 15.11 12.15
CA ALA A 448 -17.25 16.19 13.14
C ALA A 448 -15.83 16.52 13.64
N ALA A 449 -15.00 15.49 13.90
CA ALA A 449 -13.61 15.68 14.34
C ALA A 449 -12.67 16.10 13.19
N HIS A 450 -12.89 15.56 11.99
CA HIS A 450 -12.01 15.66 10.83
C HIS A 450 -12.80 15.84 9.51
N PRO A 451 -13.49 16.98 9.32
CA PRO A 451 -14.42 17.20 8.18
C PRO A 451 -13.77 17.16 6.79
N ARG A 452 -12.43 17.13 6.72
CA ARG A 452 -11.65 17.14 5.48
C ARG A 452 -11.08 15.75 5.13
N PHE A 453 -11.33 14.73 5.96
CA PHE A 453 -10.93 13.35 5.70
C PHE A 453 -12.14 12.42 5.65
N ASP A 454 -12.11 11.41 4.78
CA ASP A 454 -13.12 10.35 4.72
C ASP A 454 -12.55 9.07 4.05
N ILE A 455 -13.37 8.04 3.84
CA ILE A 455 -12.99 6.84 3.07
C ILE A 455 -13.81 6.73 1.78
N VAL A 456 -13.17 6.38 0.68
CA VAL A 456 -13.84 5.91 -0.55
C VAL A 456 -14.44 4.53 -0.27
N ARG A 457 -15.77 4.47 -0.12
CA ARG A 457 -16.49 3.28 0.37
C ARG A 457 -16.68 2.22 -0.72
N ASP A 458 -16.70 0.96 -0.30
CA ASP A 458 -16.97 -0.23 -1.12
C ASP A 458 -18.30 -0.90 -0.68
N PRO A 459 -19.46 -0.26 -0.91
CA PRO A 459 -20.73 -0.66 -0.29
C PRO A 459 -21.40 -1.88 -0.92
N ALA A 460 -20.94 -2.39 -2.07
CA ALA A 460 -21.64 -3.45 -2.80
C ALA A 460 -20.66 -4.30 -3.63
N TRP A 461 -21.07 -5.52 -3.95
CA TRP A 461 -20.31 -6.44 -4.81
C TRP A 461 -21.22 -7.46 -5.52
N LEU A 462 -20.70 -8.02 -6.60
CA LEU A 462 -21.24 -9.21 -7.28
C LEU A 462 -20.13 -10.27 -7.36
N ALA A 463 -20.52 -11.54 -7.30
CA ALA A 463 -19.65 -12.68 -7.50
C ALA A 463 -20.45 -13.89 -8.01
N VAL A 464 -19.75 -14.99 -8.27
CA VAL A 464 -20.32 -16.27 -8.70
C VAL A 464 -20.00 -17.33 -7.66
N ASP A 465 -21.01 -18.10 -7.26
CA ASP A 465 -20.86 -19.36 -6.55
C ASP A 465 -21.16 -20.52 -7.52
N ASP A 466 -20.64 -21.71 -7.26
CA ASP A 466 -20.95 -22.92 -8.01
C ASP A 466 -22.30 -23.55 -7.53
N PRO A 467 -22.81 -24.61 -8.18
CA PRO A 467 -24.07 -25.24 -7.78
C PRO A 467 -24.09 -25.83 -6.37
N ASP A 468 -22.91 -26.06 -5.76
CA ASP A 468 -22.76 -26.54 -4.37
C ASP A 468 -22.67 -25.36 -3.37
N GLY A 469 -22.68 -24.11 -3.86
CA GLY A 469 -22.63 -22.89 -3.05
C GLY A 469 -21.22 -22.42 -2.68
N LEU A 470 -20.19 -22.92 -3.34
CA LEU A 470 -18.80 -22.51 -3.09
C LEU A 470 -18.36 -21.36 -4.00
N PRO A 471 -17.62 -20.35 -3.50
CA PRO A 471 -17.13 -19.24 -4.32
C PRO A 471 -16.26 -19.68 -5.51
N VAL A 472 -16.62 -19.24 -6.71
CA VAL A 472 -15.84 -19.48 -7.95
C VAL A 472 -14.78 -18.39 -8.09
N PRO A 473 -13.49 -18.67 -7.83
CA PRO A 473 -12.49 -17.61 -7.72
C PRO A 473 -12.26 -16.90 -9.05
N GLY A 474 -12.18 -15.57 -8.98
CA GLY A 474 -11.83 -14.75 -10.14
C GLY A 474 -13.03 -14.22 -10.93
N LEU A 475 -14.25 -14.49 -10.46
CA LEU A 475 -15.51 -13.93 -10.97
C LEU A 475 -16.11 -12.86 -10.01
N ASP A 476 -15.27 -12.32 -9.13
CA ASP A 476 -15.64 -11.38 -8.07
C ASP A 476 -15.41 -9.90 -8.46
N VAL A 477 -16.39 -9.04 -8.18
CA VAL A 477 -16.38 -7.60 -8.50
C VAL A 477 -16.83 -6.77 -7.30
N VAL A 478 -16.00 -5.81 -6.89
CA VAL A 478 -16.39 -4.79 -5.90
C VAL A 478 -16.85 -3.51 -6.61
N ILE A 479 -18.01 -2.99 -6.20
CA ILE A 479 -18.59 -1.73 -6.66
C ILE A 479 -18.21 -0.65 -5.64
N ARG A 480 -17.29 0.23 -6.04
CA ARG A 480 -16.71 1.30 -5.21
C ARG A 480 -17.37 2.63 -5.51
N HIS A 481 -17.70 3.44 -4.50
CA HIS A 481 -18.14 4.83 -4.70
C HIS A 481 -17.13 5.61 -5.55
N ASN A 482 -17.57 6.41 -6.51
CA ASN A 482 -16.75 7.42 -7.17
C ASN A 482 -17.17 8.83 -6.73
N PRO A 483 -16.58 9.39 -5.65
CA PRO A 483 -16.96 10.69 -5.13
C PRO A 483 -16.24 11.86 -5.82
N PHE A 484 -15.58 11.64 -6.96
CA PHE A 484 -14.67 12.59 -7.59
C PHE A 484 -15.24 13.16 -8.90
N ALA A 485 -15.30 14.48 -8.99
CA ALA A 485 -15.50 15.19 -10.25
C ALA A 485 -14.17 15.27 -11.03
N PRO A 486 -14.18 15.36 -12.37
CA PRO A 486 -12.95 15.44 -13.17
C PRO A 486 -12.03 16.63 -12.83
N ALA A 487 -12.59 17.69 -12.23
CA ALA A 487 -11.87 18.88 -11.81
C ALA A 487 -11.33 18.82 -10.36
N ASP A 488 -11.67 17.78 -9.59
CA ASP A 488 -11.18 17.64 -8.22
C ASP A 488 -9.69 17.32 -8.22
N ASP A 489 -8.87 18.17 -7.59
CA ASP A 489 -7.44 17.88 -7.45
C ASP A 489 -7.19 16.88 -6.30
N VAL A 490 -7.50 15.62 -6.59
CA VAL A 490 -7.27 14.47 -5.72
C VAL A 490 -6.32 13.47 -6.40
N GLY A 491 -5.47 12.81 -5.63
CA GLY A 491 -4.62 11.74 -6.17
C GLY A 491 -3.88 10.96 -5.10
N CYS A 492 -3.51 9.72 -5.41
CA CYS A 492 -2.71 8.91 -4.48
C CYS A 492 -1.32 9.52 -4.24
N VAL A 493 -0.86 9.45 -2.99
CA VAL A 493 0.46 9.98 -2.58
C VAL A 493 1.59 9.35 -3.41
N ALA A 494 1.48 8.06 -3.75
CA ALA A 494 2.43 7.38 -4.62
C ALA A 494 2.58 8.06 -6.00
N GLY A 495 1.48 8.41 -6.67
CA GLY A 495 1.51 9.13 -7.95
C GLY A 495 1.95 10.59 -7.81
N LEU A 496 1.68 11.22 -6.66
CA LEU A 496 2.11 12.59 -6.34
C LEU A 496 3.63 12.71 -6.21
N VAL A 497 4.28 11.75 -5.53
CA VAL A 497 5.73 11.78 -5.25
C VAL A 497 6.60 11.16 -6.34
N ALA A 498 6.03 10.32 -7.22
CA ALA A 498 6.77 9.64 -8.29
C ALA A 498 7.34 10.63 -9.34
N PRO A 499 8.65 10.58 -9.64
CA PRO A 499 9.23 11.31 -10.76
C PRO A 499 8.65 10.85 -12.10
N ARG A 500 8.30 11.81 -12.96
CA ARG A 500 7.80 11.56 -14.33
C ARG A 500 8.47 12.54 -15.31
N PRO A 501 8.61 12.16 -16.61
CA PRO A 501 9.19 13.06 -17.60
C PRO A 501 8.24 14.24 -17.82
N LEU A 502 8.79 15.46 -17.79
CA LEU A 502 8.08 16.67 -18.19
C LEU A 502 8.60 17.13 -19.54
N ALA A 503 7.70 17.56 -20.42
CA ALA A 503 8.10 18.32 -21.61
C ALA A 503 8.49 19.73 -21.18
N THR A 504 9.77 20.08 -21.35
CA THR A 504 10.22 21.48 -21.32
C THR A 504 10.05 22.09 -22.70
N PRO A 505 9.39 23.26 -22.83
CA PRO A 505 9.40 24.01 -24.09
C PRO A 505 10.84 24.30 -24.52
N THR A 506 11.20 23.96 -25.76
CA THR A 506 12.52 24.29 -26.31
C THR A 506 12.63 25.79 -26.49
N ALA A 507 13.48 26.45 -25.70
CA ALA A 507 13.72 27.88 -25.82
C ALA A 507 14.37 28.20 -27.17
N ASN A 508 13.68 29.02 -27.96
CA ASN A 508 14.12 29.73 -29.17
C ASN A 508 15.21 29.04 -30.02
N GLY A 509 14.80 28.12 -30.90
CA GLY A 509 15.50 27.81 -32.15
C GLY A 509 16.85 27.10 -32.06
N THR A 510 17.38 26.82 -30.88
CA THR A 510 18.64 26.05 -30.76
C THR A 510 18.39 24.57 -31.05
N ARG A 511 19.26 23.98 -31.88
CA ARG A 511 19.19 22.58 -32.34
C ARG A 511 19.59 21.54 -31.27
N THR A 512 19.33 21.84 -30.00
CA THR A 512 19.61 20.94 -28.87
C THR A 512 18.58 19.82 -28.79
N ALA A 513 19.02 18.59 -28.49
CA ALA A 513 18.11 17.47 -28.27
C ALA A 513 17.10 17.78 -27.14
N PRO A 514 15.84 17.32 -27.24
CA PRO A 514 14.82 17.60 -26.24
C PRO A 514 15.21 17.00 -24.88
N THR A 515 15.29 17.85 -23.86
CA THR A 515 15.55 17.45 -22.49
C THR A 515 14.27 16.94 -21.82
N TRP A 516 14.40 15.87 -21.05
CA TRP A 516 13.29 15.23 -20.35
C TRP A 516 13.54 15.21 -18.84
N PRO A 517 13.46 16.35 -18.14
CA PRO A 517 13.67 16.40 -16.70
C PRO A 517 12.63 15.53 -15.98
N MET A 518 13.10 14.74 -15.02
CA MET A 518 12.27 13.84 -14.23
C MET A 518 11.87 14.54 -12.94
N ARG A 519 10.60 14.96 -12.84
CA ARG A 519 10.09 15.71 -11.68
C ARG A 519 8.77 15.12 -11.21
N SER A 520 8.60 14.99 -9.90
CA SER A 520 7.32 14.59 -9.32
C SER A 520 6.29 15.71 -9.44
N ARG A 521 5.01 15.39 -9.16
CA ARG A 521 3.97 16.42 -9.02
C ARG A 521 4.19 17.22 -7.74
N LEU A 522 4.65 16.59 -6.65
CA LEU A 522 5.05 17.25 -5.40
C LEU A 522 6.06 18.37 -5.67
N ALA A 523 7.16 18.06 -6.35
CA ALA A 523 8.21 19.03 -6.69
C ALA A 523 7.68 20.26 -7.44
N GLN A 524 6.76 20.05 -8.39
CA GLN A 524 6.13 21.14 -9.15
C GLN A 524 5.21 22.00 -8.28
N LEU A 525 4.46 21.38 -7.37
CA LEU A 525 3.56 22.09 -6.44
C LEU A 525 4.37 22.97 -5.48
N VAL A 526 5.35 22.41 -4.76
CA VAL A 526 6.14 23.19 -3.79
C VAL A 526 6.99 24.27 -4.44
N ALA A 527 7.49 24.05 -5.67
CA ALA A 527 8.17 25.09 -6.43
C ALA A 527 7.24 26.25 -6.80
N ARG A 528 6.04 25.98 -7.32
CA ARG A 528 5.03 27.03 -7.60
C ARG A 528 4.62 27.77 -6.34
N LEU A 529 4.39 27.06 -5.23
CA LEU A 529 4.07 27.64 -3.94
C LEU A 529 5.19 28.56 -3.41
N ALA A 530 6.45 28.14 -3.52
CA ALA A 530 7.61 28.97 -3.15
C ALA A 530 7.69 30.25 -3.99
N THR A 531 7.59 30.14 -5.32
CA THR A 531 7.58 31.32 -6.22
C THR A 531 6.43 32.27 -5.90
N ARG A 532 5.21 31.74 -5.72
CA ARG A 532 4.00 32.55 -5.49
C ARG A 532 3.97 33.22 -4.11
N THR A 533 4.48 32.55 -3.08
CA THR A 533 4.49 33.08 -1.70
C THR A 533 5.75 33.89 -1.36
N GLY A 534 6.77 33.90 -2.23
CA GLY A 534 8.07 34.52 -1.98
C GLY A 534 8.88 33.85 -0.85
N ARG A 535 8.44 32.69 -0.35
CA ARG A 535 9.06 32.02 0.80
C ARG A 535 10.14 31.01 0.37
N PRO A 536 11.17 30.78 1.20
CA PRO A 536 12.16 29.73 0.94
C PRO A 536 11.51 28.35 0.76
N LEU A 537 11.98 27.59 -0.24
CA LEU A 537 11.40 26.29 -0.60
C LEU A 537 11.26 25.35 0.61
N GLY A 538 12.29 25.23 1.45
CA GLY A 538 12.25 24.39 2.65
C GLY A 538 11.15 24.77 3.66
N ALA A 539 10.82 26.06 3.77
CA ALA A 539 9.73 26.53 4.64
C ALA A 539 8.35 26.18 4.06
N VAL A 540 8.20 26.25 2.74
CA VAL A 540 6.99 25.79 2.02
C VAL A 540 6.83 24.28 2.14
N CYS A 541 7.89 23.50 1.92
CA CYS A 541 7.89 22.04 2.08
C CYS A 541 7.52 21.62 3.52
N ALA A 542 8.07 22.29 4.54
CA ALA A 542 7.76 22.01 5.94
C ALA A 542 6.29 22.31 6.28
N GLU A 543 5.72 23.42 5.81
CA GLU A 543 4.29 23.71 6.00
C GLU A 543 3.40 22.73 5.24
N TRP A 544 3.75 22.41 3.99
CA TRP A 544 3.03 21.43 3.17
C TRP A 544 2.99 20.08 3.89
N PHE A 545 4.13 19.62 4.43
CA PHE A 545 4.21 18.40 5.21
C PHE A 545 3.40 18.46 6.53
N LEU A 546 3.41 19.59 7.25
CA LEU A 546 2.58 19.75 8.46
C LEU A 546 1.07 19.70 8.15
N ARG A 547 0.62 20.32 7.05
CA ARG A 547 -0.78 20.22 6.59
C ARG A 547 -1.13 18.77 6.20
N TYR A 548 -0.20 18.02 5.60
CA TYR A 548 -0.38 16.60 5.32
C TYR A 548 -0.57 15.78 6.61
N LEU A 549 0.30 15.95 7.61
CA LEU A 549 0.15 15.28 8.91
C LEU A 549 -1.21 15.58 9.55
N GLU A 550 -1.64 16.84 9.53
CA GLU A 550 -2.90 17.28 10.14
C GLU A 550 -4.15 16.80 9.39
N HIS A 551 -4.14 16.77 8.06
CA HIS A 551 -5.34 16.47 7.25
C HIS A 551 -5.42 15.03 6.76
N VAL A 552 -4.35 14.23 6.93
CA VAL A 552 -4.26 12.84 6.46
C VAL A 552 -3.85 11.88 7.57
N VAL A 553 -2.82 12.22 8.36
CA VAL A 553 -2.28 11.28 9.37
C VAL A 553 -3.09 11.31 10.68
N ARG A 554 -3.42 12.50 11.21
CA ARG A 554 -4.26 12.62 12.42
C ARG A 554 -5.61 11.90 12.28
N PRO A 555 -6.38 12.05 11.19
CA PRO A 555 -7.67 11.37 11.05
C PRO A 555 -7.59 9.84 11.03
N VAL A 556 -6.49 9.29 10.52
CA VAL A 556 -6.25 7.84 10.50
C VAL A 556 -5.88 7.32 11.89
N LEU A 557 -5.03 8.05 12.64
CA LEU A 557 -4.72 7.74 14.04
C LEU A 557 -5.94 7.90 14.96
N TRP A 558 -6.83 8.86 14.65
CA TRP A 558 -8.09 9.05 15.37
C TRP A 558 -9.05 7.87 15.20
N LEU A 559 -9.14 7.28 14.00
CA LEU A 559 -9.98 6.09 13.79
C LEU A 559 -9.50 4.91 14.63
N ASP A 560 -8.18 4.70 14.73
CA ASP A 560 -7.58 3.67 15.58
C ASP A 560 -7.89 3.93 17.08
N SER A 561 -7.75 5.19 17.54
CA SER A 561 -8.10 5.63 18.91
C SER A 561 -9.56 5.35 19.28
N GLU A 562 -10.49 5.77 18.42
CA GLU A 562 -11.93 5.87 18.72
C GLU A 562 -12.78 4.67 18.28
N ALA A 563 -12.22 3.77 17.47
CA ALA A 563 -12.90 2.58 16.99
C ALA A 563 -12.04 1.30 16.98
N GLY A 564 -10.72 1.38 17.23
CA GLY A 564 -9.84 0.21 17.16
C GLY A 564 -9.61 -0.31 15.74
N ILE A 565 -9.71 0.58 14.74
CA ILE A 565 -9.58 0.21 13.32
C ILE A 565 -8.32 0.86 12.76
N ALA A 566 -7.27 0.05 12.62
CA ALA A 566 -6.07 0.43 11.90
C ALA A 566 -6.26 0.24 10.38
N LEU A 567 -5.62 1.11 9.59
CA LEU A 567 -5.73 1.12 8.13
C LEU A 567 -4.38 0.83 7.48
N GLU A 568 -4.39 0.04 6.40
CA GLU A 568 -3.28 -0.12 5.44
C GLU A 568 -3.10 1.17 4.60
N ALA A 569 -2.86 2.29 5.29
CA ALA A 569 -2.77 3.63 4.72
C ALA A 569 -1.42 3.87 4.03
N HIS A 570 -0.96 2.92 3.21
CA HIS A 570 0.23 3.08 2.37
C HIS A 570 0.01 4.12 1.26
N GLN A 571 1.09 4.60 0.62
CA GLN A 571 1.02 5.75 -0.29
C GLN A 571 0.03 5.61 -1.48
N GLN A 572 -0.30 4.39 -1.90
CA GLN A 572 -1.26 4.15 -2.98
C GLN A 572 -2.73 4.11 -2.51
N ASN A 573 -2.99 3.80 -1.24
CA ASN A 573 -4.34 3.79 -0.63
C ASN A 573 -4.67 5.10 0.08
N THR A 574 -3.68 5.97 0.23
CA THR A 574 -3.84 7.34 0.73
C THR A 574 -3.99 8.30 -0.44
N LEU A 575 -5.17 8.86 -0.61
CA LEU A 575 -5.46 9.95 -1.54
C LEU A 575 -5.32 11.28 -0.81
N LEU A 576 -4.63 12.24 -1.43
CA LEU A 576 -4.54 13.61 -0.94
C LEU A 576 -5.43 14.52 -1.78
N LEU A 577 -6.18 15.40 -1.13
CA LEU A 577 -6.92 16.49 -1.77
C LEU A 577 -6.10 17.78 -1.65
N LEU A 578 -5.95 18.50 -2.75
CA LEU A 578 -5.26 19.78 -2.83
C LEU A 578 -6.27 20.92 -2.98
N ASP A 579 -5.97 22.08 -2.39
CA ASP A 579 -6.68 23.32 -2.75
C ASP A 579 -6.20 23.86 -4.12
N GLY A 580 -6.89 24.87 -4.65
CA GLY A 580 -6.54 25.49 -5.93
C GLY A 580 -5.15 26.13 -5.99
N ASP A 581 -4.51 26.32 -4.83
CA ASP A 581 -3.14 26.81 -4.68
C ASP A 581 -2.09 25.66 -4.71
N GLY A 582 -2.50 24.43 -4.42
CA GLY A 582 -1.65 23.24 -4.35
C GLY A 582 -1.21 22.82 -2.94
N TRP A 583 -1.82 23.35 -1.89
CA TRP A 583 -1.61 22.89 -0.51
C TRP A 583 -2.48 21.68 -0.17
N PRO A 584 -2.06 20.80 0.77
CA PRO A 584 -2.92 19.78 1.33
C PRO A 584 -4.13 20.43 2.00
N ALA A 585 -5.32 20.05 1.55
CA ALA A 585 -6.60 20.56 2.04
C ALA A 585 -7.50 19.45 2.60
N GLY A 586 -7.17 18.18 2.37
CA GLY A 586 -7.91 17.03 2.89
C GLY A 586 -7.28 15.71 2.45
N GLY A 587 -7.91 14.60 2.79
CA GLY A 587 -7.47 13.28 2.33
C GLY A 587 -8.62 12.29 2.20
N ARG A 588 -8.36 11.17 1.53
CA ARG A 588 -9.23 9.99 1.62
C ARG A 588 -8.38 8.74 1.79
N TYR A 589 -8.84 7.80 2.61
CA TYR A 589 -8.40 6.41 2.48
C TYR A 589 -9.21 5.70 1.38
N ARG A 590 -8.66 4.66 0.77
CA ARG A 590 -9.39 3.74 -0.10
C ARG A 590 -8.90 2.30 0.11
N ASP A 591 -9.72 1.39 -0.36
CA ASP A 591 -9.55 -0.07 -0.38
C ASP A 591 -10.26 -0.85 0.73
N ASN A 592 -10.68 -2.07 0.38
CA ASN A 592 -11.40 -3.01 1.25
C ASN A 592 -10.55 -4.18 1.75
N GLN A 593 -9.32 -4.36 1.28
CA GLN A 593 -8.42 -5.37 1.82
C GLN A 593 -7.83 -4.92 3.16
N GLY A 594 -7.46 -3.64 3.26
CA GLY A 594 -6.56 -3.11 4.28
C GLY A 594 -7.18 -2.57 5.58
N TYR A 595 -8.19 -3.23 6.15
CA TYR A 595 -8.67 -2.93 7.51
C TYR A 595 -8.18 -3.98 8.50
N TYR A 596 -7.75 -3.53 9.67
CA TYR A 596 -7.42 -4.38 10.81
C TYR A 596 -8.26 -3.94 12.00
N PHE A 597 -9.17 -4.80 12.48
CA PHE A 597 -9.90 -4.57 13.71
C PHE A 597 -9.11 -5.16 14.88
N ARG A 598 -8.85 -4.36 15.90
CA ARG A 598 -8.14 -4.80 17.11
C ARG A 598 -9.00 -5.77 17.91
N GLU A 599 -8.45 -6.92 18.25
CA GLU A 599 -9.08 -7.90 19.14
C GLU A 599 -9.51 -7.25 20.47
N SER A 600 -8.69 -6.38 21.04
CA SER A 600 -8.99 -5.62 22.27
C SER A 600 -10.25 -4.74 22.19
N ARG A 601 -10.74 -4.44 20.98
CA ARG A 601 -11.91 -3.60 20.71
C ARG A 601 -13.10 -4.39 20.13
N ARG A 602 -13.04 -5.73 20.09
CA ARG A 602 -14.12 -6.58 19.57
C ARG A 602 -15.49 -6.25 20.16
N ALA A 603 -15.60 -6.19 21.49
CA ALA A 603 -16.87 -5.90 22.17
C ALA A 603 -17.42 -4.49 21.83
N GLU A 604 -16.55 -3.49 21.65
CA GLU A 604 -16.98 -2.13 21.26
C GLU A 604 -17.45 -2.05 19.80
N LEU A 605 -16.93 -2.91 18.92
CA LEU A 605 -17.29 -2.98 17.51
C LEU A 605 -18.56 -3.82 17.29
N ASP A 606 -18.67 -4.98 17.95
CA ASP A 606 -19.86 -5.84 17.90
C ASP A 606 -21.11 -5.11 18.47
N ALA A 607 -20.95 -4.38 19.58
CA ALA A 607 -22.02 -3.53 20.12
C ALA A 607 -22.49 -2.41 19.17
N ARG A 608 -21.72 -2.08 18.12
CA ARG A 608 -22.12 -1.12 17.06
C ARG A 608 -22.76 -1.82 15.86
N LEU A 609 -22.21 -2.96 15.48
CA LEU A 609 -22.69 -3.77 14.36
C LEU A 609 -22.51 -5.26 14.73
N PRO A 610 -23.57 -5.93 15.24
CA PRO A 610 -23.48 -7.32 15.65
C PRO A 610 -23.03 -8.24 14.50
N GLY A 611 -22.10 -9.16 14.80
CA GLY A 611 -21.52 -10.09 13.82
C GLY A 611 -20.53 -9.46 12.83
N ILE A 612 -20.08 -8.22 13.09
CA ILE A 612 -19.01 -7.60 12.31
C ILE A 612 -17.73 -8.45 12.37
N GLY A 613 -17.01 -8.58 11.24
CA GLY A 613 -15.75 -9.29 11.20
C GLY A 613 -15.86 -10.82 11.08
N GLU A 614 -17.04 -11.41 11.30
CA GLU A 614 -17.24 -12.87 11.27
C GLU A 614 -17.07 -13.46 9.86
N ARG A 615 -17.76 -12.89 8.85
CA ARG A 615 -17.66 -13.34 7.45
C ARG A 615 -16.42 -12.81 6.74
N SER A 616 -15.91 -11.69 7.21
CA SER A 616 -14.80 -10.97 6.59
C SER A 616 -13.43 -11.32 7.17
N ASP A 617 -13.37 -12.01 8.32
CA ASP A 617 -12.13 -12.41 8.99
C ASP A 617 -11.17 -11.20 9.13
N THR A 618 -11.66 -10.19 9.85
CA THR A 618 -11.05 -8.84 9.92
C THR A 618 -10.44 -8.50 11.28
N PHE A 619 -10.77 -9.28 12.31
CA PHE A 619 -10.14 -9.13 13.63
C PHE A 619 -8.75 -9.76 13.64
N VAL A 620 -7.78 -9.03 14.21
CA VAL A 620 -6.40 -9.49 14.39
C VAL A 620 -5.90 -9.13 15.79
N PRO A 621 -4.92 -9.88 16.33
CA PRO A 621 -4.25 -9.49 17.57
C PRO A 621 -3.70 -8.07 17.48
N ASP A 622 -3.80 -7.31 18.58
CA ASP A 622 -3.37 -5.91 18.63
C ASP A 622 -1.90 -5.69 18.25
N GLU A 623 -1.03 -6.67 18.49
CA GLU A 623 0.38 -6.65 18.09
C GLU A 623 0.55 -6.74 16.57
N VAL A 624 -0.28 -7.54 15.89
CA VAL A 624 -0.32 -7.63 14.42
C VAL A 624 -0.88 -6.34 13.84
N ALA A 625 -1.96 -5.79 14.42
CA ALA A 625 -2.47 -4.47 14.03
C ALA A 625 -1.39 -3.40 14.17
N ASP A 626 -0.65 -3.37 15.29
CA ASP A 626 0.45 -2.44 15.53
C ASP A 626 1.59 -2.56 14.53
N GLU A 627 2.05 -3.78 14.22
CA GLU A 627 3.12 -4.01 13.24
C GLU A 627 2.70 -3.49 11.85
N ARG A 628 1.52 -3.89 11.38
CA ARG A 628 1.03 -3.51 10.06
C ARG A 628 0.75 -2.02 9.98
N PHE A 629 0.15 -1.43 11.01
CA PHE A 629 -0.12 0.00 11.06
C PHE A 629 1.17 0.85 11.10
N THR A 630 2.17 0.39 11.87
CA THR A 630 3.53 0.97 11.86
C THR A 630 4.13 0.94 10.47
N TYR A 631 4.13 -0.21 9.80
CA TYR A 631 4.71 -0.32 8.47
C TYR A 631 3.96 0.55 7.43
N TYR A 632 2.64 0.50 7.40
CA TYR A 632 1.87 1.14 6.34
C TYR A 632 1.70 2.66 6.53
N LEU A 633 1.33 3.13 7.73
CA LEU A 633 1.15 4.56 7.98
C LEU A 633 2.48 5.29 8.22
N ALA A 634 3.42 4.69 8.97
CA ALA A 634 4.69 5.36 9.26
C ALA A 634 5.75 5.08 8.20
N VAL A 635 6.18 3.82 8.02
CA VAL A 635 7.35 3.49 7.18
C VAL A 635 7.09 3.73 5.69
N ASN A 636 6.01 3.16 5.16
CA ASN A 636 5.67 3.28 3.74
C ASN A 636 5.15 4.68 3.39
N ASN A 637 4.24 5.22 4.21
CA ASN A 637 3.59 6.50 3.94
C ASN A 637 4.42 7.70 4.42
N VAL A 638 4.45 8.02 5.72
CA VAL A 638 5.01 9.29 6.20
C VAL A 638 6.53 9.38 6.01
N LEU A 639 7.29 8.35 6.41
CA LEU A 639 8.73 8.30 6.21
C LEU A 639 9.08 8.20 4.72
N GLY A 640 8.25 7.54 3.91
CA GLY A 640 8.38 7.55 2.45
C GLY A 640 8.14 8.93 1.83
N LEU A 641 7.22 9.73 2.35
CA LEU A 641 6.98 11.10 1.91
C LEU A 641 8.15 12.02 2.29
N ILE A 642 8.71 11.87 3.49
CA ILE A 642 9.95 12.54 3.90
C ILE A 642 11.10 12.16 2.95
N GLY A 643 11.26 10.87 2.66
CA GLY A 643 12.25 10.37 1.71
C GLY A 643 12.07 10.94 0.31
N ALA A 644 10.83 11.13 -0.14
CA ALA A 644 10.55 11.80 -1.41
C ALA A 644 10.97 13.27 -1.44
N PHE A 645 10.80 14.02 -0.33
CA PHE A 645 11.31 15.39 -0.22
C PHE A 645 12.85 15.44 -0.28
N GLY A 646 13.53 14.56 0.45
CA GLY A 646 14.99 14.52 0.51
C GLY A 646 15.66 14.06 -0.79
N SER A 647 15.20 12.93 -1.34
CA SER A 647 15.73 12.30 -2.56
C SER A 647 15.50 13.11 -3.85
N GLN A 648 14.65 14.14 -3.78
CA GLN A 648 14.40 15.13 -4.83
C GLN A 648 14.97 16.52 -4.48
N HIS A 649 15.73 16.62 -3.39
CA HIS A 649 16.38 17.84 -2.88
C HIS A 649 15.43 19.02 -2.65
N LEU A 650 14.19 18.74 -2.23
CA LEU A 650 13.14 19.73 -1.95
C LEU A 650 13.20 20.27 -0.51
N ALA A 651 13.61 19.43 0.45
CA ALA A 651 13.83 19.79 1.85
C ALA A 651 14.81 18.82 2.52
N ASP A 652 15.40 19.23 3.65
CA ASP A 652 16.18 18.33 4.51
C ASP A 652 15.24 17.36 5.24
N GLU A 653 15.51 16.06 5.12
CA GLU A 653 14.74 15.01 5.81
C GLU A 653 14.77 15.18 7.32
N ARG A 654 15.88 15.67 7.91
CA ARG A 654 16.01 15.90 9.36
C ARG A 654 15.03 16.94 9.87
N LEU A 655 14.76 17.99 9.09
CA LEU A 655 13.77 19.02 9.42
C LEU A 655 12.35 18.42 9.47
N LEU A 656 12.03 17.54 8.51
CA LEU A 656 10.72 16.91 8.43
C LEU A 656 10.55 15.79 9.48
N LEU A 657 11.61 15.04 9.78
CA LEU A 657 11.64 14.06 10.89
C LEU A 657 11.41 14.76 12.23
N ALA A 658 12.08 15.89 12.50
CA ALA A 658 11.84 16.69 13.70
C ALA A 658 10.40 17.26 13.76
N ALA A 659 9.83 17.67 12.63
CA ALA A 659 8.43 18.09 12.54
C ALA A 659 7.47 16.93 12.82
N PHE A 660 7.75 15.72 12.32
CA PHE A 660 6.95 14.53 12.56
C PHE A 660 7.06 14.05 14.01
N ARG A 661 8.28 14.02 14.59
CA ARG A 661 8.51 13.72 16.02
C ARG A 661 7.68 14.66 16.90
N ARG A 662 7.72 15.97 16.66
CA ARG A 662 6.90 16.96 17.40
C ARG A 662 5.39 16.73 17.25
N PHE A 663 4.92 16.39 16.06
CA PHE A 663 3.51 16.04 15.81
C PHE A 663 3.10 14.80 16.62
N LEU A 664 3.89 13.73 16.58
CA LEU A 664 3.64 12.52 17.36
C LEU A 664 3.67 12.78 18.88
N THR A 665 4.62 13.58 19.38
CA THR A 665 4.66 13.98 20.80
C THR A 665 3.38 14.70 21.22
N GLY A 666 2.85 15.58 20.36
CA GLY A 666 1.55 16.23 20.60
C GLY A 666 0.35 15.28 20.61
N LEU A 667 0.44 14.12 19.94
CA LEU A 667 -0.60 13.07 19.95
C LEU A 667 -0.44 12.10 21.13
N ALA A 668 0.79 11.86 21.59
CA ALA A 668 1.08 10.95 22.70
C ALA A 668 0.92 11.59 24.08
N SER A 669 1.28 12.88 24.20
CA SER A 669 1.40 13.56 25.51
C SER A 669 0.88 15.01 25.50
N GLY A 670 0.15 15.42 24.46
CA GLY A 670 -0.50 16.72 24.40
C GLY A 670 -1.78 16.80 25.26
N PRO A 671 -2.50 17.94 25.24
CA PRO A 671 -3.70 18.16 26.07
C PRO A 671 -4.89 17.23 25.77
N ALA A 672 -4.88 16.57 24.61
CA ALA A 672 -5.87 15.58 24.18
C ALA A 672 -5.14 14.42 23.50
N PRO A 673 -4.52 13.50 24.27
CA PRO A 673 -3.75 12.40 23.71
C PRO A 673 -4.68 11.35 23.08
N LEU A 674 -4.23 10.71 22.01
CA LEU A 674 -5.01 9.67 21.33
C LEU A 674 -4.82 8.31 22.02
N ARG A 675 -5.89 7.50 22.07
CA ARG A 675 -5.91 6.15 22.65
C ARG A 675 -5.38 5.08 21.68
N THR A 676 -4.22 5.35 21.08
CA THR A 676 -3.49 4.44 20.17
C THR A 676 -2.02 4.34 20.59
N SER A 677 -1.45 3.14 20.49
CA SER A 677 -0.05 2.84 20.80
C SER A 677 0.93 3.43 19.80
N LEU A 678 0.50 3.71 18.56
CA LEU A 678 1.40 3.98 17.44
C LEU A 678 2.29 5.24 17.65
N PRO A 679 1.80 6.38 18.16
CA PRO A 679 2.66 7.53 18.43
C PRO A 679 3.79 7.24 19.42
N GLY A 680 3.51 6.56 20.55
CA GLY A 680 4.55 6.17 21.52
C GLY A 680 5.54 5.18 20.91
N ARG A 681 5.03 4.11 20.28
CA ARG A 681 5.86 3.10 19.58
C ARG A 681 6.84 3.72 18.59
N LEU A 682 6.43 4.76 17.85
CA LEU A 682 7.29 5.49 16.90
C LEU A 682 8.28 6.47 17.55
N LEU A 683 7.99 6.97 18.75
CA LEU A 683 8.85 7.90 19.48
C LEU A 683 9.94 7.20 20.29
N ASP A 684 9.62 6.02 20.83
CA ASP A 684 10.37 5.36 21.89
C ASP A 684 11.12 4.11 21.42
N SER A 685 10.65 3.44 20.35
CA SER A 685 11.34 2.25 19.82
C SER A 685 12.62 2.65 19.05
N PRO A 686 13.79 2.05 19.32
CA PRO A 686 15.01 2.30 18.54
C PRO A 686 14.94 1.69 17.13
N VAL A 687 14.02 0.75 16.89
CA VAL A 687 13.87 0.01 15.64
C VAL A 687 12.42 -0.10 15.21
N LEU A 688 12.18 -0.31 13.91
CA LEU A 688 10.86 -0.54 13.33
C LEU A 688 10.86 -1.85 12.53
N ARG A 689 9.76 -2.61 12.60
CA ARG A 689 9.51 -3.73 11.69
C ARG A 689 9.12 -3.18 10.32
N CYS A 690 9.79 -3.64 9.27
CA CYS A 690 9.57 -3.21 7.90
C CYS A 690 9.44 -4.42 6.99
N LYS A 691 8.42 -4.43 6.13
CA LYS A 691 8.25 -5.45 5.10
C LYS A 691 9.43 -5.44 4.13
N ALA A 692 9.99 -6.61 3.88
CA ALA A 692 11.14 -6.86 3.02
C ALA A 692 10.67 -7.34 1.65
N ASN A 693 10.51 -6.42 0.69
CA ASN A 693 9.88 -6.72 -0.59
C ASN A 693 10.79 -7.53 -1.53
N LEU A 694 12.11 -7.42 -1.41
CA LEU A 694 13.07 -8.24 -2.15
C LEU A 694 13.20 -9.62 -1.52
N LEU A 695 13.36 -9.72 -0.19
CA LEU A 695 13.42 -11.03 0.48
C LEU A 695 12.12 -11.82 0.32
N THR A 696 10.95 -11.19 0.51
CA THR A 696 9.64 -11.84 0.26
C THR A 696 9.55 -12.43 -1.16
N ARG A 697 10.14 -11.75 -2.15
CA ARG A 697 10.20 -12.25 -3.53
C ARG A 697 11.17 -13.41 -3.70
N LEU A 698 12.37 -13.31 -3.15
CA LEU A 698 13.38 -14.39 -3.21
C LEU A 698 12.87 -15.68 -2.57
N HIS A 699 12.03 -15.59 -1.52
CA HIS A 699 11.36 -16.71 -0.89
C HIS A 699 10.04 -17.15 -1.56
N GLY A 700 9.65 -16.54 -2.70
CA GLY A 700 8.52 -16.99 -3.52
C GLY A 700 7.11 -16.82 -2.93
N LEU A 701 6.95 -16.05 -1.85
CA LEU A 701 5.67 -15.91 -1.13
C LEU A 701 4.62 -15.12 -1.92
N ASP A 702 3.34 -15.54 -1.87
CA ASP A 702 2.19 -14.80 -2.41
C ASP A 702 1.41 -14.15 -1.25
N GLU A 703 1.41 -12.82 -1.20
CA GLU A 703 0.94 -12.05 -0.04
C GLU A 703 -0.60 -12.04 0.18
N LEU A 704 -1.36 -12.77 -0.65
CA LEU A 704 -2.80 -13.01 -0.43
C LEU A 704 -3.13 -14.45 0.01
N VAL A 705 -2.12 -15.32 0.20
CA VAL A 705 -2.32 -16.72 0.56
C VAL A 705 -1.59 -17.04 1.87
N GLY A 706 -2.36 -17.39 2.90
CA GLY A 706 -1.86 -17.81 4.21
C GLY A 706 -2.21 -16.84 5.36
N PRO A 707 -1.76 -17.14 6.58
CA PRO A 707 -1.92 -16.27 7.74
C PRO A 707 -1.22 -14.91 7.58
N VAL A 708 -1.85 -13.84 8.08
CA VAL A 708 -1.41 -12.44 7.87
C VAL A 708 -0.01 -12.19 8.41
N ASP A 709 0.35 -12.83 9.52
CA ASP A 709 1.67 -12.81 10.15
C ASP A 709 2.77 -13.42 9.26
N THR A 710 2.50 -14.51 8.54
CA THR A 710 3.50 -15.28 7.77
C THR A 710 3.55 -14.97 6.27
N GLN A 711 2.55 -14.31 5.69
CA GLN A 711 2.44 -14.03 4.24
C GLN A 711 3.51 -13.07 3.64
N SER A 712 4.42 -12.52 4.44
CA SER A 712 5.51 -11.64 3.96
C SER A 712 6.69 -11.63 4.93
N VAL A 713 7.91 -11.50 4.42
CA VAL A 713 9.10 -11.33 5.27
C VAL A 713 9.15 -9.92 5.83
N TYR A 714 9.43 -9.79 7.13
CA TYR A 714 9.69 -8.52 7.80
C TYR A 714 11.10 -8.51 8.39
N VAL A 715 11.83 -7.43 8.12
CA VAL A 715 13.17 -7.11 8.66
C VAL A 715 13.06 -6.00 9.70
N THR A 716 14.15 -5.80 10.44
CA THR A 716 14.24 -4.77 11.47
C THR A 716 15.11 -3.62 10.96
N ILE A 717 14.55 -2.41 10.87
CA ILE A 717 15.27 -1.20 10.44
C ILE A 717 15.47 -0.24 11.62
N ALA A 718 16.54 0.55 11.61
CA ALA A 718 16.72 1.63 12.58
C ALA A 718 15.59 2.67 12.48
N ASN A 719 15.08 3.15 13.62
CA ASN A 719 14.02 4.15 13.64
C ASN A 719 14.60 5.57 13.44
N PRO A 720 14.31 6.28 12.32
CA PRO A 720 14.81 7.63 12.07
C PRO A 720 14.16 8.72 12.95
N LEU A 721 13.25 8.36 13.85
CA LEU A 721 12.63 9.26 14.83
C LEU A 721 13.22 9.14 16.25
N HIS A 722 14.06 8.13 16.51
CA HIS A 722 14.69 7.87 17.81
C HIS A 722 16.04 8.59 17.99
N CYS A 723 16.66 9.04 16.89
CA CYS A 723 18.00 9.64 16.85
C CYS A 723 18.02 11.17 17.05
#